data_AF-A0A6H1K0L4-F1
#
_entry.id   AF-A0A6H1K0L4-F1
#
_cell.length_a   1.000
_cell.length_b   1.000
_cell.length_c   1.000
_cell.angle_alpha   90.00
_cell.angle_beta   90.00
_cell.angle_gamma   90.00
#
_symmetry.space_group_name_H-M   'P 1'
#
loop_
_entity.id
_entity.type
_entity.pdbx_description
1 polymer ?
#
loop_
_entity_poly.entity_id
_entity_poly.type
_entity_poly.pdbx_seq_one_letter_code
_entity_poly.pdbx_strand_id
1 'polypeptide(L)'
;MRSANNSVEPSSFPDDAGADYFIREYRTAVNPARRELLENKPPLLILSTPADAPESHTHRVLEALRWALGPEHKRVPHTVLYAEDETPLLSVQAGAGLGFDIPRRSAPDRLPNFWLMADVVAQIQEGRPGTGGLGARKLRDHVYRQRAERGGFPGLLWHMGGTDTAPIGGVRGFFVGLVWHSLTRALPRWIWTLRQNRRLIRSKRSGWLGKHLNATAGAAPVFELLDQVGARQSPRLSLEPDHPRHKEGLAALELLLLRALLEDLRKPAVGRLLPKRRRRVARPVLLVEIPPEGAPGADAAERLLRAFHTLQAGLDGPGPLVIAVGRPSGFLQSDLGVERTNLRRASSLLHSSNPRPVVVPLEEEPFERPGLQIPPVQPRKFLMGWRAVTAVELAALTAVLVGGATAPSLWDTPPDTRCVGGDRPVAADGQNKRVEVRPTEWYQDVLRRIEKQNGQAEKYAKDRAVRTVVLFESDPPTDAVDTIFDGAIPELRGVAMWQQQLIDDAASDSSRVPLRVEVRPVGAGFHKVVPAVRDLIQEVKREDSGEEYEKIVGVLGFAQSTKETQEAVALLGGSGMPMVGTTATADEMQRSENYWPFTPDNSEEARIEAAFAARSHIVVKAGQAEPNAPMECAPARNTVIVRTPGDLYSESLADKFQQSFRGDETVINFRQGSQPFATPPGTQKSTTADQLVGQVCQALQAEPDTAVFWTARARDFTAFVRAMDANGTCTEKGLTVLGGNELTNVALTGQFADKPWLRLYHSAHRLPEGDERASQKTQQFVRLYNGNYPRDPWRQDGHSAVSYDAFHVLSRAVDEAHTGNGVRRESVVTALKNGISFDGATGFIRFSEFSSGPPVNKTLVILRQSDGEPTAVVACGAYSQKAGKEKNQGPPCVD
;
A
#
# COMPACT_ATOMS: atom_id res chain seq x y z
N MET A 1 23.13 1.23 -30.66
CA MET A 1 23.19 2.63 -30.17
C MET A 1 22.78 2.62 -28.71
N ARG A 2 23.62 3.13 -27.81
CA ARG A 2 23.29 3.31 -26.39
C ARG A 2 22.18 4.38 -26.31
N SER A 3 20.95 4.01 -25.97
CA SER A 3 19.95 5.01 -25.61
C SER A 3 20.39 5.67 -24.31
N ALA A 4 20.57 6.98 -24.39
CA ALA A 4 21.05 7.81 -23.32
C ALA A 4 20.15 7.65 -22.09
N ASN A 5 20.74 7.24 -20.97
CA ASN A 5 20.38 7.83 -19.70
C ASN A 5 20.42 9.35 -19.93
N ASN A 6 19.28 10.00 -20.01
CA ASN A 6 19.23 11.43 -19.72
C ASN A 6 19.61 11.53 -18.24
N SER A 7 20.92 11.66 -17.98
CA SER A 7 21.42 12.22 -16.74
C SER A 7 20.68 13.55 -16.60
N VAL A 8 19.79 13.65 -15.62
CA VAL A 8 19.25 14.94 -15.21
C VAL A 8 20.47 15.79 -14.90
N GLU A 9 20.81 16.72 -15.80
CA GLU A 9 21.96 17.58 -15.59
C GLU A 9 21.72 18.34 -14.29
N PRO A 10 22.70 18.35 -13.37
CA PRO A 10 22.53 19.04 -12.10
C PRO A 10 22.28 20.53 -12.36
N SER A 11 21.16 21.05 -11.83
CA SER A 11 20.80 22.46 -12.00
C SER A 11 21.92 23.35 -11.47
N SER A 12 22.32 24.34 -12.26
CA SER A 12 23.44 25.24 -11.97
C SER A 12 22.94 26.61 -11.49
N PHE A 13 23.56 27.13 -10.44
CA PHE A 13 23.26 28.45 -9.88
C PHE A 13 23.86 29.54 -10.79
N PRO A 14 23.16 30.65 -11.10
CA PRO A 14 23.68 31.71 -11.97
C PRO A 14 25.02 32.24 -11.45
N ASP A 15 26.03 32.33 -12.33
CA ASP A 15 27.38 32.80 -11.97
C ASP A 15 27.43 34.34 -11.88
N ASP A 16 26.65 34.90 -10.97
CA ASP A 16 26.58 36.34 -10.75
C ASP A 16 27.71 36.81 -9.79
N ALA A 17 27.97 38.11 -9.72
CA ALA A 17 29.05 38.69 -8.93
C ALA A 17 28.99 38.27 -7.44
N GLY A 18 29.89 37.35 -7.05
CA GLY A 18 29.97 36.80 -5.70
C GLY A 18 29.18 35.50 -5.48
N ALA A 19 28.68 34.85 -6.54
CA ALA A 19 28.01 33.56 -6.49
C ALA A 19 28.90 32.44 -5.91
N ASP A 20 30.20 32.44 -6.21
CA ASP A 20 31.19 31.51 -5.64
C ASP A 20 31.27 31.61 -4.10
N TYR A 21 31.25 32.83 -3.56
CA TYR A 21 31.18 33.07 -2.11
C TYR A 21 29.84 32.60 -1.55
N PHE A 22 28.73 32.95 -2.21
CA PHE A 22 27.40 32.59 -1.77
C PHE A 22 27.18 31.07 -1.69
N ILE A 23 27.54 30.33 -2.74
CA ILE A 23 27.40 28.88 -2.81
C ILE A 23 28.22 28.19 -1.72
N ARG A 24 29.43 28.70 -1.43
CA ARG A 24 30.27 28.18 -0.35
C ARG A 24 29.63 28.42 1.01
N GLU A 25 29.21 29.65 1.30
CA GLU A 25 28.63 29.99 2.61
C GLU A 25 27.23 29.41 2.81
N TYR A 26 26.45 29.18 1.75
CA TYR A 26 25.17 28.48 1.82
C TYR A 26 25.35 27.08 2.41
N ARG A 27 26.31 26.31 1.90
CA ARG A 27 26.59 24.95 2.38
C ARG A 27 27.07 24.92 3.82
N THR A 28 27.90 25.88 4.22
CA THR A 28 28.39 26.00 5.60
C THR A 28 27.29 26.51 6.54
N ALA A 29 26.34 27.33 6.07
CA ALA A 29 25.19 27.78 6.85
C ALA A 29 24.20 26.63 7.11
N VAL A 30 24.01 25.74 6.13
CA VAL A 30 23.20 24.52 6.27
C VAL A 30 23.89 23.49 7.16
N ASN A 31 25.18 23.26 7.00
CA ASN A 31 25.95 22.25 7.74
C ASN A 31 27.26 22.86 8.28
N PRO A 32 27.19 23.65 9.37
CA PRO A 32 28.35 24.36 9.88
C PRO A 32 29.34 23.41 10.56
N ALA A 33 30.63 23.66 10.35
CA ALA A 33 31.71 22.92 11.03
C ALA A 33 31.63 23.05 12.56
N ARG A 34 31.22 24.23 13.04
CA ARG A 34 30.96 24.51 14.45
C ARG A 34 29.45 24.49 14.72
N ARG A 35 29.03 23.60 15.61
CA ARG A 35 27.62 23.35 15.91
C ARG A 35 26.89 24.54 16.53
N GLU A 36 27.62 25.38 17.27
CA GLU A 36 27.09 26.61 17.87
C GLU A 36 26.44 27.54 16.83
N LEU A 37 26.93 27.53 15.59
CA LEU A 37 26.35 28.33 14.50
C LEU A 37 24.93 27.89 14.10
N LEU A 38 24.53 26.65 14.42
CA LEU A 38 23.14 26.24 14.23
C LEU A 38 22.20 27.03 15.14
N GLU A 39 22.68 27.50 16.31
CA GLU A 39 21.94 28.22 17.34
C GLU A 39 21.64 29.69 16.98
N ASN A 40 22.24 30.18 15.89
CA ASN A 40 21.96 31.53 15.37
C ASN A 40 20.50 31.68 14.94
N LYS A 41 19.99 32.91 15.06
CA LYS A 41 18.66 33.28 14.59
C LYS A 41 18.50 32.94 13.10
N PRO A 42 17.29 32.53 12.67
CA PRO A 42 17.09 32.11 11.30
C PRO A 42 17.19 33.31 10.35
N PRO A 43 18.05 33.30 9.32
CA PRO A 43 18.14 34.39 8.36
C PRO A 43 17.01 34.32 7.31
N LEU A 44 16.64 35.49 6.78
CA LEU A 44 15.76 35.65 5.62
C LEU A 44 16.56 36.35 4.51
N LEU A 45 16.71 35.67 3.38
CA LEU A 45 17.38 36.20 2.20
C LEU A 45 16.40 36.14 1.02
N ILE A 46 16.31 37.22 0.24
CA ILE A 46 15.52 37.27 -0.97
C ILE A 46 16.46 37.43 -2.17
N LEU A 47 16.43 36.47 -3.10
CA LEU A 47 17.11 36.54 -4.38
C LEU A 47 16.11 37.05 -5.42
N SER A 48 16.25 38.33 -5.78
CA SER A 48 15.32 38.98 -6.70
C SER A 48 15.77 38.74 -8.14
N THR A 49 14.92 38.13 -8.95
CA THR A 49 15.14 38.03 -10.41
C THR A 49 14.80 39.38 -11.08
N PRO A 50 15.35 39.64 -12.30
CA PRO A 50 14.99 40.83 -13.08
C PRO A 50 13.48 40.94 -13.35
N ALA A 51 12.99 42.18 -13.51
CA ALA A 51 11.55 42.47 -13.62
C ALA A 51 10.86 41.74 -14.77
N ASP A 52 11.56 41.60 -15.90
CA ASP A 52 11.05 40.98 -17.14
C ASP A 52 11.58 39.54 -17.36
N ALA A 53 12.26 38.95 -16.37
CA ALA A 53 12.82 37.61 -16.50
C ALA A 53 11.72 36.55 -16.76
N PRO A 54 12.01 35.40 -17.39
CA PRO A 54 11.09 34.27 -17.41
C PRO A 54 11.03 33.55 -16.04
N GLU A 55 9.94 32.80 -15.78
CA GLU A 55 9.81 31.97 -14.56
C GLU A 55 10.93 30.93 -14.40
N SER A 56 11.50 30.49 -15.53
CA SER A 56 12.64 29.58 -15.58
C SER A 56 13.85 30.10 -14.79
N HIS A 57 14.02 31.42 -14.64
CA HIS A 57 15.11 32.01 -13.85
C HIS A 57 14.93 31.70 -12.36
N THR A 58 13.71 31.88 -11.84
CA THR A 58 13.35 31.53 -10.46
C THR A 58 13.53 30.03 -10.21
N HIS A 59 12.99 29.19 -11.11
CA HIS A 59 13.13 27.74 -11.02
C HIS A 59 14.58 27.27 -11.06
N ARG A 60 15.42 27.85 -11.92
CA ARG A 60 16.85 27.52 -11.99
C ARG A 60 17.54 27.72 -10.65
N VAL A 61 17.33 28.87 -10.01
CA VAL A 61 17.93 29.17 -8.69
C VAL A 61 17.39 28.23 -7.60
N LEU A 62 16.08 28.01 -7.53
CA LEU A 62 15.46 27.12 -6.55
C LEU A 62 15.97 25.68 -6.69
N GLU A 63 16.01 25.16 -7.91
CA GLU A 63 16.47 23.79 -8.18
C GLU A 63 17.98 23.62 -7.93
N ALA A 64 18.81 24.62 -8.24
CA ALA A 64 20.24 24.57 -7.92
C ALA A 64 20.46 24.52 -6.39
N LEU A 65 19.71 25.32 -5.63
CA LEU A 65 19.76 25.31 -4.16
C LEU A 65 19.24 24.00 -3.57
N ARG A 66 18.16 23.44 -4.12
CA ARG A 66 17.55 22.16 -3.73
C ARG A 66 18.47 20.99 -4.04
N TRP A 67 19.13 20.98 -5.19
CA TRP A 67 20.05 19.92 -5.62
C TRP A 67 21.13 19.66 -4.58
N ALA A 68 21.68 20.73 -3.99
CA ALA A 68 22.67 20.65 -2.93
C ALA A 68 22.18 19.92 -1.67
N LEU A 69 20.88 19.95 -1.40
CA LEU A 69 20.24 19.39 -0.20
C LEU A 69 19.78 17.93 -0.39
N GLY A 70 19.78 17.42 -1.62
CA GLY A 70 19.37 16.06 -1.99
C GLY A 70 17.95 16.00 -2.55
N PRO A 71 17.76 16.10 -3.88
CA PRO A 71 16.44 16.25 -4.50
C PRO A 71 15.60 14.96 -4.49
N GLU A 72 16.24 13.80 -4.62
CA GLU A 72 15.59 12.47 -4.59
C GLU A 72 15.49 11.89 -3.18
N HIS A 73 16.54 12.09 -2.38
CA HIS A 73 16.63 11.65 -1.00
C HIS A 73 17.20 12.77 -0.15
N LYS A 74 16.45 13.22 0.85
CA LYS A 74 16.86 14.37 1.67
C LYS A 74 18.15 14.05 2.40
N ARG A 75 19.17 14.87 2.18
CA ARG A 75 20.41 14.85 2.98
C ARG A 75 20.22 15.68 4.23
N VAL A 76 19.48 16.79 4.12
CA VAL A 76 19.06 17.65 5.22
C VAL A 76 17.54 17.89 5.14
N PRO A 77 16.85 18.15 6.26
CA PRO A 77 15.44 18.50 6.24
C PRO A 77 15.23 19.78 5.42
N HIS A 78 14.54 19.68 4.29
CA HIS A 78 14.25 20.84 3.45
C HIS A 78 12.93 20.67 2.71
N THR A 79 12.42 21.77 2.19
CA THR A 79 11.27 21.80 1.27
C THR A 79 11.35 23.03 0.38
N VAL A 80 10.85 22.89 -0.84
CA VAL A 80 10.54 24.01 -1.73
C VAL A 80 9.06 24.31 -1.54
N LEU A 81 8.72 25.60 -1.42
CA LEU A 81 7.36 26.10 -1.30
C LEU A 81 7.01 26.79 -2.62
N TYR A 82 6.30 26.07 -3.47
CA TYR A 82 5.73 26.61 -4.70
C TYR A 82 4.42 27.29 -4.36
N ALA A 83 4.23 28.50 -4.88
CA ALA A 83 3.06 29.31 -4.61
C ALA A 83 1.99 29.01 -5.68
N GLU A 84 1.30 27.88 -5.52
CA GLU A 84 0.22 27.42 -6.42
C GLU A 84 -1.15 28.02 -6.05
N ASP A 85 -2.07 28.10 -7.03
CA ASP A 85 -3.41 28.71 -6.89
C ASP A 85 -4.27 28.13 -5.74
N GLU A 86 -4.07 26.87 -5.37
CA GLU A 86 -4.95 26.15 -4.44
C GLU A 86 -4.47 26.15 -2.97
N THR A 87 -3.27 26.65 -2.66
CA THR A 87 -2.71 26.54 -1.29
C THR A 87 -2.85 27.85 -0.50
N PRO A 88 -3.88 28.01 0.36
CA PRO A 88 -4.10 29.27 1.07
C PRO A 88 -3.06 29.55 2.17
N LEU A 89 -2.32 28.56 2.68
CA LEU A 89 -1.36 28.75 3.77
C LEU A 89 -0.07 27.95 3.53
N LEU A 90 1.01 28.61 3.09
CA LEU A 90 2.28 27.95 2.75
C LEU A 90 2.98 27.32 3.96
N SER A 91 2.68 27.76 5.19
CA SER A 91 3.17 27.11 6.41
C SER A 91 2.71 25.65 6.53
N VAL A 92 1.56 25.28 5.94
CA VAL A 92 1.09 23.88 5.91
C VAL A 92 2.03 23.03 5.07
N GLN A 93 2.34 23.49 3.86
CA GLN A 93 3.30 22.87 2.95
C GLN A 93 4.70 22.80 3.60
N ALA A 94 5.11 23.85 4.31
CA ALA A 94 6.40 23.90 5.01
C ALA A 94 6.54 22.79 6.07
N GLY A 95 5.54 22.62 6.94
CA GLY A 95 5.61 21.59 7.98
C GLY A 95 5.44 20.17 7.46
N ALA A 96 4.56 19.96 6.45
CA ALA A 96 4.39 18.66 5.79
C ALA A 96 5.68 18.26 5.05
N GLY A 97 6.24 19.18 4.26
CA GLY A 97 7.49 18.98 3.53
C GLY A 97 8.66 18.66 4.46
N LEU A 98 8.85 19.43 5.54
CA LEU A 98 9.92 19.13 6.52
C LEU A 98 9.74 17.79 7.25
N GLY A 99 8.51 17.32 7.41
CA GLY A 99 8.19 16.02 8.01
C GLY A 99 8.35 14.81 7.08
N PHE A 100 8.48 15.02 5.77
CA PHE A 100 8.60 13.98 4.74
C PHE A 100 10.05 13.60 4.44
N ASP A 101 10.29 12.31 4.14
CA ASP A 101 11.59 11.71 3.80
C ASP A 101 12.74 12.13 4.74
N ILE A 102 12.54 11.95 6.04
CA ILE A 102 13.52 12.39 7.05
C ILE A 102 14.85 11.65 6.86
N PRO A 103 16.00 12.35 6.74
CA PRO A 103 17.29 11.73 6.42
C PRO A 103 17.65 10.58 7.38
N ARG A 104 18.07 9.44 6.84
CA ARG A 104 18.50 8.27 7.64
C ARG A 104 19.58 8.67 8.66
N ARG A 105 19.45 8.19 9.90
CA ARG A 105 20.37 8.48 11.04
C ARG A 105 20.37 9.96 11.49
N SER A 106 19.39 10.75 11.07
CA SER A 106 19.04 12.01 11.73
C SER A 106 18.00 11.74 12.83
N ALA A 107 17.95 12.58 13.88
CA ALA A 107 16.87 12.53 14.86
C ALA A 107 15.69 13.32 14.27
N PRO A 108 14.52 12.70 14.02
CA PRO A 108 13.39 13.40 13.42
C PRO A 108 12.86 14.49 14.36
N ASP A 109 12.66 15.69 13.84
CA ASP A 109 11.92 16.74 14.53
C ASP A 109 10.44 16.32 14.56
N ARG A 110 9.87 16.14 15.76
CA ARG A 110 8.53 15.52 15.93
C ARG A 110 7.35 16.50 15.79
N LEU A 111 7.64 17.73 15.37
CA LEU A 111 6.73 18.87 15.14
C LEU A 111 5.42 18.89 15.99
N PRO A 112 5.48 18.71 17.33
CA PRO A 112 4.27 18.50 18.14
C PRO A 112 3.44 19.74 18.43
N ASN A 113 3.94 20.96 18.18
CA ASN A 113 3.15 22.19 18.24
C ASN A 113 2.52 22.48 16.89
N PHE A 114 3.27 22.31 15.80
CA PHE A 114 2.81 22.53 14.43
C PHE A 114 1.61 21.66 14.10
N TRP A 115 1.69 20.33 14.29
CA TRP A 115 0.58 19.43 13.96
C TRP A 115 -0.70 19.75 14.75
N LEU A 116 -0.55 20.18 16.02
CA LEU A 116 -1.69 20.60 16.84
C LEU A 116 -2.34 21.86 16.26
N MET A 117 -1.55 22.86 15.84
CA MET A 117 -2.10 24.06 15.21
C MET A 117 -2.65 23.77 13.80
N ALA A 118 -2.01 22.90 13.02
CA ALA A 118 -2.47 22.51 11.69
C ALA A 118 -3.87 21.91 11.74
N ASP A 119 -4.14 21.02 12.71
CA ASP A 119 -5.48 20.46 12.93
C ASP A 119 -6.51 21.52 13.30
N VAL A 120 -6.11 22.48 14.14
CA VAL A 120 -6.99 23.59 14.54
C VAL A 120 -7.31 24.47 13.34
N VAL A 121 -6.31 24.80 12.52
CA VAL A 121 -6.49 25.67 11.36
C VAL A 121 -7.30 25.01 10.25
N ALA A 122 -7.02 23.74 9.94
CA ALA A 122 -7.81 22.97 8.97
C ALA A 122 -9.29 22.98 9.38
N GLN A 123 -9.56 22.72 10.66
CA GLN A 123 -10.92 22.75 11.19
C GLN A 123 -11.58 24.14 11.15
N ILE A 124 -10.83 25.24 11.26
CA ILE A 124 -11.33 26.61 11.11
C ILE A 124 -11.69 26.91 9.65
N GLN A 125 -10.86 26.43 8.70
CA GLN A 125 -11.08 26.62 7.26
C GLN A 125 -12.27 25.80 6.75
N GLU A 126 -12.49 24.60 7.29
CA GLU A 126 -13.62 23.72 6.94
C GLU A 126 -14.97 24.13 7.59
N GLY A 127 -14.96 25.08 8.52
CA GLY A 127 -16.16 25.52 9.25
C GLY A 127 -17.17 26.24 8.34
N ARG A 128 -18.47 25.98 8.55
CA ARG A 128 -19.54 26.67 7.80
C ARG A 128 -19.55 28.18 8.08
N PRO A 129 -19.76 29.04 7.06
CA PRO A 129 -19.94 30.48 7.24
C PRO A 129 -21.00 30.80 8.30
N GLY A 130 -20.68 31.69 9.24
CA GLY A 130 -21.65 32.21 10.23
C GLY A 130 -21.89 31.33 11.47
N THR A 131 -21.30 30.14 11.57
CA THR A 131 -21.26 29.43 12.85
C THR A 131 -20.15 30.01 13.72
N GLY A 132 -20.48 30.49 14.93
CA GLY A 132 -19.45 30.76 15.95
C GLY A 132 -18.57 29.52 16.20
N GLY A 133 -17.44 29.67 16.88
CA GLY A 133 -16.49 28.57 17.13
C GLY A 133 -17.19 27.25 17.53
N LEU A 134 -16.61 26.11 17.12
CA LEU A 134 -17.16 24.76 17.37
C LEU A 134 -17.48 24.47 18.84
N GLY A 135 -16.90 25.26 19.75
CA GLY A 135 -16.90 25.05 21.17
C GLY A 135 -15.63 24.31 21.57
N ALA A 136 -14.93 24.86 22.57
CA ALA A 136 -13.66 24.35 23.10
C ALA A 136 -13.59 22.82 23.29
N ARG A 137 -14.69 22.19 23.71
CA ARG A 137 -14.77 20.72 23.88
C ARG A 137 -14.73 19.98 22.54
N LYS A 138 -15.50 20.41 21.55
CA LYS A 138 -15.55 19.77 20.22
C LYS A 138 -14.21 19.94 19.50
N LEU A 139 -13.62 21.13 19.57
CA LEU A 139 -12.29 21.39 19.00
C LEU A 139 -11.22 20.50 19.64
N ARG A 140 -11.19 20.39 20.97
CA ARG A 140 -10.29 19.46 21.68
C ARG A 140 -10.45 18.02 21.20
N ASP A 141 -11.69 17.57 21.07
CA ASP A 141 -12.00 16.18 20.72
C ASP A 141 -11.59 15.87 19.28
N HIS A 142 -11.82 16.80 18.34
CA HIS A 142 -11.33 16.71 16.97
C HIS A 142 -9.79 16.61 16.91
N VAL A 143 -9.08 17.56 17.54
CA VAL A 143 -7.61 17.60 17.51
C VAL A 143 -6.99 16.39 18.24
N TYR A 144 -7.61 15.90 19.32
CA TYR A 144 -7.14 14.69 19.99
C TYR A 144 -7.32 13.44 19.12
N ARG A 145 -8.41 13.35 18.35
CA ARG A 145 -8.63 12.27 17.38
C ARG A 145 -7.58 12.29 16.27
N GLN A 146 -7.34 13.46 15.66
CA GLN A 146 -6.27 13.65 14.67
C GLN A 146 -4.88 13.32 15.24
N ARG A 147 -4.64 13.58 16.54
CA ARG A 147 -3.41 13.13 17.21
C ARG A 147 -3.35 11.62 17.36
N ALA A 148 -4.45 10.94 17.66
CA ALA A 148 -4.49 9.49 17.83
C ALA A 148 -4.29 8.76 16.49
N GLU A 149 -4.86 9.27 15.40
CA GLU A 149 -4.72 8.74 14.03
C GLU A 149 -3.26 8.77 13.53
N ARG A 150 -2.48 9.79 13.92
CA ARG A 150 -1.02 9.84 13.66
C ARG A 150 -0.21 8.80 14.45
N GLY A 151 -0.85 7.97 15.28
CA GLY A 151 -0.25 6.80 15.94
C GLY A 151 0.54 7.08 17.23
N GLY A 152 1.29 6.06 17.66
CA GLY A 152 1.99 6.03 18.96
C GLY A 152 1.05 5.73 20.13
N PHE A 153 1.51 5.95 21.37
CA PHE A 153 0.77 5.58 22.58
C PHE A 153 -0.69 6.10 22.64
N PRO A 154 -1.00 7.35 22.23
CA PRO A 154 -2.39 7.80 22.15
C PRO A 154 -3.24 7.05 21.11
N GLY A 155 -2.66 6.67 19.97
CA GLY A 155 -3.33 5.86 18.95
C GLY A 155 -3.59 4.44 19.43
N LEU A 156 -2.63 3.82 20.13
CA LEU A 156 -2.81 2.52 20.77
C LEU A 156 -3.96 2.53 21.79
N LEU A 157 -3.98 3.52 22.70
CA LEU A 157 -5.07 3.67 23.67
C LEU A 157 -6.42 3.95 23.01
N TRP A 158 -6.44 4.73 21.93
CA TRP A 158 -7.65 5.03 21.17
C TRP A 158 -8.21 3.77 20.51
N HIS A 159 -7.35 2.93 19.93
CA HIS A 159 -7.72 1.67 19.29
C HIS A 159 -8.21 0.62 20.30
N MET A 160 -7.58 0.54 21.48
CA MET A 160 -8.04 -0.32 22.59
C MET A 160 -9.39 0.13 23.17
N GLY A 161 -9.80 1.38 22.94
CA GLY A 161 -11.02 1.95 23.51
C GLY A 161 -12.35 1.51 22.88
N GLY A 162 -12.38 0.78 21.75
CA GLY A 162 -13.61 0.28 21.10
C GLY A 162 -14.55 1.39 20.57
N THR A 163 -15.76 1.05 20.10
CA THR A 163 -16.83 2.03 19.70
C THR A 163 -17.54 2.63 20.93
N ASP A 164 -18.38 3.67 20.76
CA ASP A 164 -19.05 4.40 21.87
C ASP A 164 -20.05 3.58 22.72
N THR A 165 -20.24 2.31 22.39
CA THR A 165 -21.10 1.37 23.12
C THR A 165 -20.26 0.27 23.75
N ALA A 166 -20.40 0.11 25.07
CA ALA A 166 -19.73 -0.94 25.80
C ALA A 166 -20.06 -2.32 25.19
N PRO A 167 -19.07 -3.22 24.99
CA PRO A 167 -19.26 -4.50 24.31
C PRO A 167 -20.05 -5.54 25.13
N ILE A 168 -20.60 -5.16 26.28
CA ILE A 168 -21.32 -6.04 27.20
C ILE A 168 -22.68 -5.41 27.48
N GLY A 169 -23.77 -6.17 27.31
CA GLY A 169 -25.11 -5.71 27.68
C GLY A 169 -25.34 -5.71 29.19
N GLY A 170 -26.23 -4.82 29.66
CA GLY A 170 -26.65 -4.75 31.07
C GLY A 170 -25.80 -3.83 31.97
N VAL A 171 -26.19 -3.74 33.23
CA VAL A 171 -25.64 -2.79 34.22
C VAL A 171 -24.13 -2.94 34.41
N ARG A 172 -23.60 -4.18 34.34
CA ARG A 172 -22.15 -4.44 34.39
C ARG A 172 -21.42 -3.94 33.15
N GLY A 173 -21.99 -4.09 31.97
CA GLY A 173 -21.43 -3.55 30.74
C GLY A 173 -21.45 -2.02 30.69
N PHE A 174 -22.48 -1.40 31.28
CA PHE A 174 -22.50 0.04 31.52
C PHE A 174 -21.32 0.48 32.42
N PHE A 175 -21.07 -0.19 33.55
CA PHE A 175 -19.95 0.14 34.44
C PHE A 175 -18.57 -0.17 33.83
N VAL A 176 -18.41 -1.29 33.12
CA VAL A 176 -17.17 -1.64 32.42
C VAL A 176 -16.90 -0.67 31.28
N GLY A 177 -17.90 -0.31 30.49
CA GLY A 177 -17.79 0.74 29.47
C GLY A 177 -17.45 2.09 30.08
N LEU A 178 -18.08 2.46 31.19
CA LEU A 178 -17.80 3.71 31.89
C LEU A 178 -16.34 3.77 32.37
N VAL A 179 -15.82 2.70 32.96
CA VAL A 179 -14.43 2.63 33.46
C VAL A 179 -13.43 2.47 32.32
N TRP A 180 -13.71 1.61 31.34
CA TRP A 180 -12.84 1.34 30.20
C TRP A 180 -12.70 2.53 29.25
N HIS A 181 -13.81 3.17 28.86
CA HIS A 181 -13.74 4.42 28.08
C HIS A 181 -13.13 5.55 28.91
N SER A 182 -13.31 5.54 30.23
CA SER A 182 -12.59 6.48 31.09
C SER A 182 -11.09 6.26 31.03
N LEU A 183 -10.59 5.02 31.05
CA LEU A 183 -9.14 4.72 31.03
C LEU A 183 -8.49 4.80 29.64
N THR A 184 -9.22 4.48 28.58
CA THR A 184 -8.69 4.43 27.20
C THR A 184 -8.89 5.73 26.43
N ARG A 185 -9.95 6.49 26.74
CA ARG A 185 -10.32 7.71 26.01
C ARG A 185 -10.34 8.94 26.89
N ALA A 186 -11.14 8.96 27.97
CA ALA A 186 -11.39 10.18 28.73
C ALA A 186 -10.16 10.64 29.53
N LEU A 187 -9.51 9.74 30.26
CA LEU A 187 -8.34 10.01 31.10
C LEU A 187 -7.10 10.34 30.25
N PRO A 188 -6.73 9.58 29.19
CA PRO A 188 -5.61 9.94 28.33
C PRO A 188 -5.82 11.29 27.63
N ARG A 189 -7.04 11.55 27.14
CA ARG A 189 -7.43 12.85 26.57
C ARG A 189 -7.34 13.97 27.60
N TRP A 190 -7.82 13.74 28.82
CA TRP A 190 -7.76 14.72 29.91
C TRP A 190 -6.32 15.03 30.32
N ILE A 191 -5.49 14.00 30.52
CA ILE A 191 -4.05 14.12 30.80
C ILE A 191 -3.35 14.87 29.67
N TRP A 192 -3.64 14.51 28.42
CA TRP A 192 -3.08 15.18 27.25
C TRP A 192 -3.50 16.65 27.21
N THR A 193 -4.76 16.96 27.45
CA THR A 193 -5.29 18.34 27.48
C THR A 193 -4.62 19.16 28.57
N LEU A 194 -4.49 18.61 29.79
CA LEU A 194 -3.76 19.25 30.88
C LEU A 194 -2.30 19.49 30.52
N ARG A 195 -1.66 18.51 29.85
CA ARG A 195 -0.29 18.63 29.38
C ARG A 195 -0.14 19.71 28.31
N GLN A 196 -1.06 19.81 27.36
CA GLN A 196 -1.05 20.87 26.35
C GLN A 196 -1.30 22.23 27.00
N ASN A 197 -2.26 22.35 27.90
CA ASN A 197 -2.53 23.60 28.62
C ASN A 197 -1.31 24.05 29.43
N ARG A 198 -0.65 23.11 30.13
CA ARG A 198 0.59 23.38 30.85
C ARG A 198 1.71 23.77 29.88
N ARG A 199 1.87 23.08 28.75
CA ARG A 199 2.97 23.27 27.80
C ARG A 199 2.85 24.58 27.02
N LEU A 200 1.67 24.86 26.47
CA LEU A 200 1.37 25.94 25.52
C LEU A 200 0.97 27.26 26.20
N ILE A 201 0.31 27.20 27.35
CA ILE A 201 -0.17 28.39 28.07
C ILE A 201 0.65 28.65 29.33
N ARG A 202 0.64 27.72 30.30
CA ARG A 202 1.12 28.02 31.67
C ARG A 202 2.64 27.95 31.85
N SER A 203 3.38 27.28 30.96
CA SER A 203 4.81 27.05 31.12
C SER A 203 5.61 28.33 30.90
N LYS A 204 6.32 28.81 31.93
CA LYS A 204 7.25 29.94 31.79
C LYS A 204 8.36 29.67 30.74
N ARG A 205 8.71 28.41 30.48
CA ARG A 205 9.79 27.98 29.56
C ARG A 205 9.33 27.62 28.13
N SER A 206 8.05 27.32 27.93
CA SER A 206 7.54 26.79 26.64
C SER A 206 6.14 27.27 26.26
N GLY A 207 5.49 28.08 27.11
CA GLY A 207 4.13 28.57 26.95
C GLY A 207 4.06 29.70 25.92
N TRP A 208 4.42 29.38 24.68
CA TRP A 208 4.51 30.36 23.60
C TRP A 208 3.13 30.87 23.17
N LEU A 209 2.12 30.00 23.16
CA LEU A 209 0.77 30.34 22.71
C LEU A 209 0.11 31.32 23.68
N GLY A 210 0.30 31.14 24.99
CA GLY A 210 -0.18 32.09 26.00
C GLY A 210 0.41 33.48 25.79
N LYS A 211 1.71 33.57 25.48
CA LYS A 211 2.37 34.85 25.15
C LYS A 211 1.86 35.42 23.82
N HIS A 212 1.72 34.60 22.80
CA HIS A 212 1.26 35.02 21.47
C HIS A 212 -0.16 35.59 21.50
N LEU A 213 -1.04 35.01 22.32
CA LEU A 213 -2.42 35.46 22.49
C LEU A 213 -2.61 36.47 23.62
N ASN A 214 -1.52 36.96 24.25
CA ASN A 214 -1.56 37.84 25.44
C ASN A 214 -2.42 37.29 26.60
N ALA A 215 -2.50 35.98 26.75
CA ALA A 215 -3.22 35.31 27.83
C ALA A 215 -2.35 35.24 29.10
N THR A 216 -2.78 35.86 30.19
CA THR A 216 -2.04 35.88 31.48
C THR A 216 -2.05 34.51 32.17
N ALA A 217 -1.12 34.29 33.11
CA ALA A 217 -1.07 33.08 33.93
C ALA A 217 -2.35 32.98 34.80
N GLY A 218 -3.32 32.19 34.37
CA GLY A 218 -4.68 32.12 34.95
C GLY A 218 -5.79 32.13 33.88
N ALA A 219 -5.45 32.49 32.64
CA ALA A 219 -6.36 32.53 31.51
C ALA A 219 -6.98 31.16 31.15
N ALA A 220 -8.04 31.24 30.34
CA ALA A 220 -8.84 30.14 29.84
C ALA A 220 -8.01 28.95 29.32
N PRO A 221 -8.50 27.70 29.42
CA PRO A 221 -7.86 26.52 28.87
C PRO A 221 -7.46 26.70 27.40
N VAL A 222 -6.36 26.07 26.99
CA VAL A 222 -5.79 26.18 25.63
C VAL A 222 -6.81 26.05 24.49
N PHE A 223 -7.76 25.12 24.58
CA PHE A 223 -8.77 24.91 23.53
C PHE A 223 -9.87 25.96 23.52
N GLU A 224 -10.12 26.65 24.63
CA GLU A 224 -11.03 27.78 24.67
C GLU A 224 -10.42 29.00 23.98
N LEU A 225 -9.12 29.24 24.20
CA LEU A 225 -8.39 30.28 23.48
C LEU A 225 -8.33 29.99 21.98
N LEU A 226 -8.08 28.74 21.58
CA LEU A 226 -8.05 28.35 20.16
C LEU A 226 -9.45 28.42 19.51
N ASP A 227 -10.49 28.08 20.25
CA ASP A 227 -11.88 28.22 19.79
C ASP A 227 -12.26 29.71 19.61
N GLN A 228 -11.80 30.60 20.49
CA GLN A 228 -11.95 32.05 20.31
C GLN A 228 -11.21 32.57 19.07
N VAL A 229 -10.02 32.02 18.77
CA VAL A 229 -9.32 32.32 17.51
C VAL A 229 -10.17 31.86 16.32
N GLY A 230 -10.69 30.64 16.35
CA GLY A 230 -11.59 30.13 15.31
C GLY A 230 -12.85 30.96 15.13
N ALA A 231 -13.52 31.33 16.22
CA ALA A 231 -14.71 32.18 16.20
C ALA A 231 -14.45 33.58 15.63
N ARG A 232 -13.22 34.11 15.81
CA ARG A 232 -12.82 35.41 15.25
C ARG A 232 -12.46 35.33 13.77
N GLN A 233 -11.77 34.27 13.35
CA GLN A 233 -11.26 34.17 11.98
C GLN A 233 -12.27 33.55 11.00
N SER A 234 -13.10 32.60 11.43
CA SER A 234 -14.07 31.93 10.55
C SER A 234 -15.00 32.90 9.78
N PRO A 235 -15.61 33.93 10.41
CA PRO A 235 -16.42 34.90 9.68
C PRO A 235 -15.62 35.76 8.68
N ARG A 236 -14.32 35.92 8.91
CA ARG A 236 -13.44 36.68 8.01
C ARG A 236 -13.08 35.85 6.78
N LEU A 237 -12.84 34.56 6.97
CA LEU A 237 -12.52 33.62 5.89
C LEU A 237 -13.72 33.33 4.98
N SER A 238 -14.95 33.51 5.47
CA SER A 238 -16.16 33.38 4.63
C SER A 238 -16.43 34.57 3.72
N LEU A 239 -15.69 35.68 3.87
CA LEU A 239 -15.76 36.81 2.95
C LEU A 239 -15.05 36.48 1.64
N GLU A 240 -15.35 37.24 0.58
CA GLU A 240 -14.68 37.09 -0.71
C GLU A 240 -13.14 37.15 -0.56
N PRO A 241 -12.37 36.37 -1.34
CA PRO A 241 -10.91 36.28 -1.21
C PRO A 241 -10.17 37.63 -1.24
N ASP A 242 -10.67 38.58 -2.04
CA ASP A 242 -10.08 39.92 -2.19
C ASP A 242 -10.45 40.88 -1.06
N HIS A 243 -11.41 40.53 -0.21
CA HIS A 243 -11.86 41.39 0.87
C HIS A 243 -10.73 41.58 1.92
N PRO A 244 -10.39 42.81 2.37
CA PRO A 244 -9.28 43.06 3.29
C PRO A 244 -9.32 42.23 4.57
N ARG A 245 -10.53 42.02 5.13
CA ARG A 245 -10.73 41.16 6.31
C ARG A 245 -10.43 39.68 6.05
N HIS A 246 -10.69 39.17 4.84
CA HIS A 246 -10.33 37.80 4.45
C HIS A 246 -8.81 37.64 4.49
N LYS A 247 -8.08 38.59 3.87
CA LYS A 247 -6.62 38.63 3.86
C LYS A 247 -6.04 38.74 5.28
N GLU A 248 -6.63 39.57 6.15
CA GLU A 248 -6.28 39.64 7.58
C GLU A 248 -6.49 38.30 8.30
N GLY A 249 -7.56 37.57 7.98
CA GLY A 249 -7.87 36.26 8.55
C GLY A 249 -6.82 35.22 8.19
N LEU A 250 -6.47 35.12 6.90
CA LEU A 250 -5.38 34.25 6.44
C LEU A 250 -4.04 34.64 7.06
N ALA A 251 -3.72 35.93 7.15
CA ALA A 251 -2.48 36.41 7.77
C ALA A 251 -2.37 36.00 9.24
N ALA A 252 -3.46 36.06 10.00
CA ALA A 252 -3.48 35.62 11.38
C ALA A 252 -3.25 34.10 11.53
N LEU A 253 -3.83 33.29 10.63
CA LEU A 253 -3.64 31.83 10.65
C LEU A 253 -2.24 31.42 10.19
N GLU A 254 -1.70 32.08 9.16
CA GLU A 254 -0.31 31.90 8.69
C GLU A 254 0.68 32.16 9.84
N LEU A 255 0.51 33.29 10.53
CA LEU A 255 1.35 33.67 11.66
C LEU A 255 1.30 32.64 12.79
N LEU A 256 0.11 32.12 13.09
CA LEU A 256 -0.09 31.11 14.14
C LEU A 256 0.59 29.77 13.80
N LEU A 257 0.40 29.27 12.56
CA LEU A 257 1.01 28.03 12.09
C LEU A 257 2.52 28.14 12.03
N LEU A 258 3.02 29.22 11.43
CA LEU A 258 4.44 29.47 11.31
C LEU A 258 5.10 29.59 12.68
N ARG A 259 4.45 30.27 13.64
CA ARG A 259 4.97 30.34 15.01
C ARG A 259 5.09 28.95 15.64
N ALA A 260 4.10 28.09 15.46
CA ALA A 260 4.14 26.74 16.00
C ALA A 260 5.23 25.88 15.35
N LEU A 261 5.42 26.00 14.03
CA LEU A 261 6.52 25.37 13.31
C LEU A 261 7.87 25.84 13.85
N LEU A 262 8.08 27.15 13.94
CA LEU A 262 9.33 27.73 14.45
C LEU A 262 9.60 27.33 15.90
N GLU A 263 8.58 27.21 16.75
CA GLU A 263 8.73 26.72 18.13
C GLU A 263 9.18 25.26 18.21
N ASP A 264 8.73 24.42 17.30
CA ASP A 264 9.22 23.05 17.18
C ASP A 264 10.64 22.98 16.62
N LEU A 265 10.97 23.86 15.68
CA LEU A 265 12.31 23.94 15.09
C LEU A 265 13.34 24.61 16.03
N ARG A 266 12.88 25.38 17.03
CA ARG A 266 13.68 26.14 18.00
C ARG A 266 14.46 25.29 18.99
N LYS A 267 13.98 24.10 19.33
CA LYS A 267 14.65 23.22 20.31
C LYS A 267 15.08 21.94 19.62
N PRO A 268 16.39 21.69 19.44
CA PRO A 268 16.82 20.37 18.98
C PRO A 268 16.28 19.32 19.97
N ALA A 269 15.63 18.27 19.48
CA ALA A 269 14.96 17.29 20.32
C ALA A 269 15.93 16.63 21.33
N VAL A 270 15.96 17.10 22.58
CA VAL A 270 16.73 16.47 23.67
C VAL A 270 15.79 15.54 24.42
N GLY A 271 15.87 14.24 24.12
CA GLY A 271 15.24 13.22 24.96
C GLY A 271 15.92 13.17 26.34
N ARG A 272 15.15 13.09 27.43
CA ARG A 272 15.65 13.10 28.82
C ARG A 272 16.65 11.97 29.15
N LEU A 273 16.65 10.88 28.38
CA LEU A 273 17.45 9.67 28.61
C LEU A 273 18.52 9.43 27.52
N LEU A 274 18.57 10.26 26.47
CA LEU A 274 19.47 10.05 25.34
C LEU A 274 20.65 11.03 25.41
N PRO A 275 21.88 10.61 25.04
CA PRO A 275 23.10 11.38 25.25
C PRO A 275 23.01 12.78 24.61
N LYS A 276 23.63 13.78 25.27
CA LYS A 276 23.77 15.19 24.83
C LYS A 276 24.25 15.36 23.36
N ARG A 277 24.77 14.30 22.74
CA ARG A 277 25.35 14.22 21.40
C ARG A 277 24.33 14.00 20.25
N ARG A 278 23.06 13.66 20.53
CA ARG A 278 21.97 13.51 19.51
C ARG A 278 21.26 14.83 19.12
N ARG A 279 21.95 15.97 19.02
CA ARG A 279 21.33 17.21 18.50
C ARG A 279 21.33 17.24 16.97
N ARG A 280 20.50 18.10 16.39
CA ARG A 280 20.50 18.45 14.96
C ARG A 280 21.94 18.67 14.45
N VAL A 281 22.24 18.12 13.27
CA VAL A 281 23.57 18.19 12.60
C VAL A 281 23.59 19.14 11.41
N ALA A 282 22.42 19.49 10.88
CA ALA A 282 22.24 20.46 9.80
C ALA A 282 20.97 21.28 10.03
N ARG A 283 20.97 22.54 9.58
CA ARG A 283 19.85 23.47 9.67
C ARG A 283 18.75 23.08 8.66
N PRO A 284 17.46 23.11 9.04
CA PRO A 284 16.38 22.91 8.07
C PRO A 284 16.34 24.06 7.07
N VAL A 285 15.97 23.81 5.81
CA VAL A 285 15.93 24.84 4.77
C VAL A 285 14.52 24.98 4.20
N LEU A 286 14.03 26.22 4.12
CA LEU A 286 12.82 26.58 3.40
C LEU A 286 13.23 27.39 2.17
N LEU A 287 12.97 26.84 0.98
CA LEU A 287 13.14 27.55 -0.29
C LEU A 287 11.75 28.03 -0.70
N VAL A 288 11.57 29.34 -0.87
CA VAL A 288 10.25 29.94 -1.12
C VAL A 288 10.23 30.58 -2.49
N GLU A 289 9.30 30.20 -3.33
CA GLU A 289 9.04 30.91 -4.58
C GLU A 289 8.28 32.21 -4.33
N ILE A 290 8.67 33.29 -5.02
CA ILE A 290 7.95 34.57 -5.04
C ILE A 290 7.50 34.84 -6.48
N PRO A 291 6.25 34.50 -6.83
CA PRO A 291 5.66 34.90 -8.10
C PRO A 291 5.59 36.43 -8.25
N PRO A 292 5.47 36.96 -9.47
CA PRO A 292 5.29 38.39 -9.69
C PRO A 292 3.99 38.91 -9.07
N GLU A 293 3.95 40.21 -8.76
CA GLU A 293 2.76 40.86 -8.20
C GLU A 293 1.52 40.64 -9.08
N GLY A 294 0.42 40.19 -8.46
CA GLY A 294 -0.82 39.88 -9.15
C GLY A 294 -0.90 38.46 -9.76
N ALA A 295 0.19 37.69 -9.77
CA ALA A 295 0.14 36.29 -10.18
C ALA A 295 -0.47 35.39 -9.09
N PRO A 296 -1.06 34.24 -9.50
CA PRO A 296 -1.29 33.08 -8.65
C PRO A 296 -0.27 32.91 -7.52
N GLY A 297 -0.77 32.76 -6.28
CA GLY A 297 0.07 32.45 -5.12
C GLY A 297 0.99 33.58 -4.60
N ALA A 298 1.15 34.71 -5.31
CA ALA A 298 2.00 35.82 -4.87
C ALA A 298 1.63 36.30 -3.45
N ASP A 299 0.34 36.55 -3.21
CA ASP A 299 -0.20 36.97 -1.91
C ASP A 299 0.12 35.97 -0.78
N ALA A 300 0.18 34.67 -1.09
CA ALA A 300 0.50 33.61 -0.13
C ALA A 300 2.00 33.57 0.21
N ALA A 301 2.86 33.66 -0.81
CA ALA A 301 4.31 33.78 -0.63
C ALA A 301 4.67 35.00 0.21
N GLU A 302 4.14 36.18 -0.14
CA GLU A 302 4.43 37.39 0.60
C GLU A 302 3.90 37.36 2.03
N ARG A 303 2.69 36.81 2.24
CA ARG A 303 2.11 36.63 3.58
C ARG A 303 2.98 35.75 4.48
N LEU A 304 3.51 34.64 3.94
CA LEU A 304 4.45 33.78 4.68
C LEU A 304 5.72 34.55 5.07
N LEU A 305 6.31 35.32 4.15
CA LEU A 305 7.55 36.07 4.39
C LEU A 305 7.34 37.19 5.43
N ARG A 306 6.23 37.92 5.36
CA ARG A 306 5.84 38.91 6.38
C ARG A 306 5.63 38.27 7.75
N ALA A 307 4.93 37.14 7.80
CA ALA A 307 4.74 36.37 9.03
C ALA A 307 6.08 35.91 9.59
N PHE A 308 6.99 35.42 8.74
CA PHE A 308 8.33 34.98 9.17
C PHE A 308 9.13 36.14 9.77
N HIS A 309 9.18 37.28 9.09
CA HIS A 309 9.89 38.48 9.57
C HIS A 309 9.33 38.98 10.90
N THR A 310 8.00 39.05 11.03
CA THR A 310 7.31 39.42 12.27
C THR A 310 7.73 38.52 13.43
N LEU A 311 7.84 37.21 13.19
CA LEU A 311 8.19 36.24 14.23
C LEU A 311 9.69 36.20 14.53
N GLN A 312 10.55 36.50 13.55
CA GLN A 312 12.02 36.48 13.65
C GLN A 312 12.52 37.39 14.78
N ALA A 313 11.91 38.56 14.96
CA ALA A 313 12.29 39.52 16.00
C ALA A 313 12.12 38.96 17.43
N GLY A 314 11.10 38.13 17.65
CA GLY A 314 10.74 37.55 18.96
C GLY A 314 11.19 36.09 19.17
N LEU A 315 12.10 35.58 18.34
CA LEU A 315 12.63 34.22 18.46
C LEU A 315 14.04 34.22 19.07
N ASP A 316 14.15 33.63 20.26
CA ASP A 316 15.42 33.27 20.88
C ASP A 316 15.80 31.83 20.46
N GLY A 317 16.63 31.67 19.42
CA GLY A 317 17.28 30.38 19.13
C GLY A 317 17.32 29.95 17.65
N PRO A 318 17.75 28.68 17.41
CA PRO A 318 17.97 28.12 16.07
C PRO A 318 16.67 28.03 15.29
N GLY A 319 16.61 28.52 14.06
CA GLY A 319 15.48 28.30 13.15
C GLY A 319 15.92 27.80 11.77
N PRO A 320 14.97 27.62 10.83
CA PRO A 320 15.28 27.23 9.46
C PRO A 320 16.04 28.35 8.73
N LEU A 321 16.84 27.99 7.73
CA LEU A 321 17.34 28.93 6.74
C LEU A 321 16.21 29.19 5.73
N VAL A 322 15.79 30.45 5.58
CA VAL A 322 14.75 30.83 4.61
C VAL A 322 15.39 31.61 3.47
N ILE A 323 15.32 31.05 2.27
CA ILE A 323 15.75 31.72 1.04
C ILE A 323 14.52 31.81 0.14
N ALA A 324 14.10 33.03 -0.15
CA ALA A 324 13.04 33.30 -1.09
C ALA A 324 13.62 33.73 -2.44
N VAL A 325 13.02 33.30 -3.54
CA VAL A 325 13.53 33.51 -4.90
C VAL A 325 12.39 33.94 -5.80
N GLY A 326 12.56 35.03 -6.53
CA GLY A 326 11.57 35.50 -7.52
C GLY A 326 11.43 37.01 -7.51
N ARG A 327 10.20 37.54 -7.62
CA ARG A 327 9.96 38.98 -7.79
C ARG A 327 9.14 39.55 -6.62
N PRO A 328 9.80 40.00 -5.54
CA PRO A 328 9.09 40.61 -4.39
C PRO A 328 8.44 41.95 -4.77
N SER A 329 7.17 42.16 -4.40
CA SER A 329 6.53 43.47 -4.62
C SER A 329 7.26 44.59 -3.87
N GLY A 330 7.08 45.83 -4.34
CA GLY A 330 7.59 47.00 -3.63
C GLY A 330 7.03 47.11 -2.21
N PHE A 331 5.77 46.67 -2.02
CA PHE A 331 5.12 46.64 -0.72
C PHE A 331 5.80 45.66 0.24
N LEU A 332 6.08 44.42 -0.20
CA LEU A 332 6.80 43.44 0.62
C LEU A 332 8.19 43.95 1.00
N GLN A 333 8.94 44.53 0.06
CA GLN A 333 10.27 45.06 0.34
C GLN A 333 10.23 46.17 1.39
N SER A 334 9.27 47.09 1.27
CA SER A 334 9.10 48.17 2.24
C SER A 334 8.68 47.66 3.62
N ASP A 335 7.76 46.69 3.68
CA ASP A 335 7.25 46.11 4.93
C ASP A 335 8.32 45.32 5.68
N LEU A 336 9.16 44.58 4.95
CA LEU A 336 10.28 43.84 5.52
C LEU A 336 11.49 44.71 5.91
N GLY A 337 11.51 45.98 5.46
CA GLY A 337 12.66 46.89 5.68
C GLY A 337 13.97 46.33 5.11
N VAL A 338 13.90 45.67 3.94
CA VAL A 338 15.05 44.97 3.35
C VAL A 338 16.16 45.93 2.93
N GLU A 339 17.40 45.55 3.21
CA GLU A 339 18.59 46.23 2.67
C GLU A 339 18.99 45.57 1.35
N ARG A 340 19.19 46.38 0.30
CA ARG A 340 19.66 45.89 -1.01
C ARG A 340 21.17 45.66 -0.95
N THR A 341 21.62 44.47 -1.32
CA THR A 341 23.03 44.06 -1.22
C THR A 341 23.42 43.10 -2.35
N ASN A 342 24.72 42.80 -2.52
CA ASN A 342 25.21 41.78 -3.46
C ASN A 342 25.36 40.38 -2.80
N LEU A 343 25.54 39.34 -3.63
CA LEU A 343 25.69 37.94 -3.20
C LEU A 343 26.87 37.74 -2.22
N ARG A 344 27.99 38.43 -2.45
CA ARG A 344 29.17 38.35 -1.57
C ARG A 344 28.86 38.84 -0.15
N ARG A 345 28.14 39.94 0.00
CA ARG A 345 27.77 40.48 1.32
C ARG A 345 26.63 39.67 1.93
N ALA A 346 25.66 39.23 1.14
CA ALA A 346 24.59 38.34 1.59
C ALA A 346 25.12 37.00 2.15
N SER A 347 26.16 36.44 1.54
CA SER A 347 26.79 35.19 2.00
C SER A 347 27.33 35.31 3.45
N SER A 348 27.92 36.45 3.80
CA SER A 348 28.40 36.72 5.16
C SER A 348 27.26 36.82 6.19
N LEU A 349 26.07 37.24 5.76
CA LEU A 349 24.89 37.41 6.62
C LEU A 349 24.21 36.07 6.96
N LEU A 350 24.42 35.01 6.18
CA LEU A 350 23.90 33.66 6.47
C LEU A 350 24.37 33.11 7.82
N HIS A 351 25.52 33.62 8.29
CA HIS A 351 26.13 33.26 9.57
C HIS A 351 25.87 34.27 10.69
N SER A 352 25.15 35.37 10.42
CA SER A 352 24.89 36.41 11.42
C SER A 352 24.07 35.86 12.59
N SER A 353 24.41 36.29 13.81
CA SER A 353 23.63 36.01 15.01
C SER A 353 22.37 36.87 15.10
N ASN A 354 22.33 38.00 14.38
CA ASN A 354 21.19 38.90 14.30
C ASN A 354 20.94 39.32 12.84
N PRO A 355 20.42 38.40 12.00
CA PRO A 355 20.21 38.67 10.59
C PRO A 355 19.10 39.68 10.38
N ARG A 356 19.31 40.63 9.46
CA ARG A 356 18.25 41.47 8.88
C ARG A 356 17.83 40.87 7.54
N PRO A 357 16.56 41.02 7.12
CA PRO A 357 16.15 40.68 5.77
C PRO A 357 16.98 41.47 4.75
N VAL A 358 17.44 40.79 3.71
CA VAL A 358 18.19 41.41 2.62
C VAL A 358 17.65 40.96 1.27
N VAL A 359 17.67 41.87 0.30
CA VAL A 359 17.35 41.59 -1.10
C VAL A 359 18.64 41.65 -1.91
N VAL A 360 18.88 40.60 -2.68
CA VAL A 360 19.97 40.51 -3.63
C VAL A 360 19.38 40.51 -5.04
N PRO A 361 19.49 41.60 -5.80
CA PRO A 361 19.14 41.56 -7.21
C PRO A 361 20.13 40.66 -7.95
N LEU A 362 19.62 39.75 -8.77
CA LEU A 362 20.41 38.99 -9.71
C LEU A 362 20.40 39.71 -11.07
N GLU A 363 21.53 39.75 -11.75
CA GLU A 363 21.65 40.28 -13.10
C GLU A 363 21.07 39.29 -14.13
N GLU A 364 20.64 39.78 -15.30
CA GLU A 364 20.07 38.93 -16.35
C GLU A 364 21.14 38.12 -17.10
N GLU A 365 22.30 38.74 -17.39
CA GLU A 365 23.39 38.11 -18.15
C GLU A 365 23.89 36.76 -17.57
N PRO A 366 24.04 36.59 -16.24
CA PRO A 366 24.41 35.31 -15.63
C PRO A 366 23.47 34.13 -15.92
N PHE A 367 22.21 34.39 -16.29
CA PHE A 367 21.25 33.34 -16.64
C PHE A 367 21.44 32.82 -18.08
N GLU A 368 22.07 33.58 -18.96
CA GLU A 368 22.32 33.18 -20.34
C GLU A 368 23.59 32.30 -20.49
N ARG A 369 24.38 32.16 -19.41
CA ARG A 369 25.61 31.36 -19.38
C ARG A 369 25.51 30.12 -18.49
N PRO A 370 26.41 29.13 -18.69
CA PRO A 370 26.54 28.02 -17.75
C PRO A 370 26.77 28.52 -16.33
N GLY A 371 26.03 27.98 -15.37
CA GLY A 371 26.10 28.42 -13.97
C GLY A 371 27.14 27.66 -13.16
N LEU A 372 27.28 28.06 -11.91
CA LEU A 372 28.09 27.37 -10.91
C LEU A 372 27.33 26.18 -10.30
N GLN A 373 27.99 25.03 -10.29
CA GLN A 373 27.47 23.84 -9.62
C GLN A 373 27.60 23.98 -8.11
N ILE A 374 26.52 23.72 -7.38
CA ILE A 374 26.54 23.68 -5.91
C ILE A 374 26.89 22.27 -5.46
N PRO A 375 28.07 22.02 -4.85
CA PRO A 375 28.40 20.68 -4.42
C PRO A 375 27.45 20.22 -3.31
N PRO A 376 27.02 18.95 -3.29
CA PRO A 376 26.08 18.49 -2.29
C PRO A 376 26.54 18.70 -0.84
N VAL A 377 25.58 18.97 0.04
CA VAL A 377 25.80 19.05 1.49
C VAL A 377 25.99 17.64 2.04
N GLN A 378 27.01 17.45 2.88
CA GLN A 378 27.33 16.17 3.50
C GLN A 378 27.26 16.29 5.03
N PRO A 379 26.06 16.20 5.62
CA PRO A 379 25.92 16.28 7.07
C PRO A 379 26.58 15.06 7.72
N ARG A 380 27.18 15.29 8.90
CA ARG A 380 27.81 14.21 9.68
C ARG A 380 26.75 13.18 10.10
N LYS A 381 26.87 11.95 9.59
CA LYS A 381 25.95 10.85 9.91
C LYS A 381 26.24 10.33 11.33
N PHE A 382 25.21 10.18 12.15
CA PHE A 382 25.36 9.57 13.48
C PHE A 382 25.45 8.04 13.34
N LEU A 383 26.56 7.45 13.78
CA LEU A 383 26.67 6.00 13.97
C LEU A 383 26.34 5.69 15.43
N MET A 384 25.22 5.01 15.65
CA MET A 384 24.89 4.51 16.98
C MET A 384 25.80 3.31 17.25
N GLY A 385 26.65 3.39 18.26
CA GLY A 385 27.40 2.22 18.71
C GLY A 385 26.40 1.15 19.18
N TRP A 386 26.57 -0.08 18.71
CA TRP A 386 25.83 -1.30 19.11
C TRP A 386 25.42 -1.30 20.58
N ARG A 387 26.33 -0.88 21.47
CA ARG A 387 26.17 -0.97 22.94
C ARG A 387 25.12 -0.01 23.50
N ALA A 388 24.81 1.06 22.78
CA ALA A 388 23.76 2.01 23.16
C ALA A 388 22.38 1.60 22.64
N VAL A 389 22.30 0.77 21.58
CA VAL A 389 21.03 0.23 21.06
C VAL A 389 20.49 -0.80 22.04
N THR A 390 21.35 -1.75 22.43
CA THR A 390 21.06 -2.79 23.42
C THR A 390 20.70 -2.21 24.79
N ALA A 391 21.37 -1.15 25.25
CA ALA A 391 21.05 -0.54 26.54
C ALA A 391 19.67 0.19 26.57
N VAL A 392 19.23 0.75 25.44
CA VAL A 392 17.92 1.43 25.34
C VAL A 392 16.79 0.39 25.21
N GLU A 393 17.02 -0.69 24.48
CA GLU A 393 16.08 -1.81 24.39
C GLU A 393 15.95 -2.52 25.73
N LEU A 394 17.06 -2.82 26.41
CA LEU A 394 17.01 -3.38 27.76
C LEU A 394 16.34 -2.42 28.75
N ALA A 395 16.62 -1.12 28.73
CA ALA A 395 15.99 -0.19 29.68
C ALA A 395 14.49 0.00 29.41
N ALA A 396 14.05 -0.05 28.15
CA ALA A 396 12.64 -0.02 27.78
C ALA A 396 11.93 -1.32 28.19
N LEU A 397 12.53 -2.48 27.95
CA LEU A 397 12.07 -3.78 28.46
C LEU A 397 12.00 -3.80 29.98
N THR A 398 13.02 -3.30 30.66
CA THR A 398 13.08 -3.27 32.13
C THR A 398 12.01 -2.32 32.71
N ALA A 399 11.75 -1.18 32.08
CA ALA A 399 10.69 -0.26 32.53
C ALA A 399 9.27 -0.82 32.30
N VAL A 400 9.07 -1.60 31.23
CA VAL A 400 7.82 -2.33 30.97
C VAL A 400 7.66 -3.50 31.97
N LEU A 401 8.73 -4.23 32.23
CA LEU A 401 8.74 -5.37 33.17
C LEU A 401 8.54 -4.90 34.62
N VAL A 402 9.18 -3.81 35.06
CA VAL A 402 9.05 -3.30 36.44
C VAL A 402 7.71 -2.57 36.66
N GLY A 403 7.16 -1.92 35.63
CA GLY A 403 5.82 -1.33 35.69
C GLY A 403 4.69 -2.37 35.65
N GLY A 404 4.88 -3.49 34.96
CA GLY A 404 3.92 -4.59 34.88
C GLY A 404 3.98 -5.57 36.05
N ALA A 405 5.13 -5.71 36.72
CA ALA A 405 5.34 -6.75 37.73
C ALA A 405 4.77 -6.46 39.14
N THR A 406 4.03 -5.36 39.36
CA THR A 406 3.47 -5.02 40.69
C THR A 406 1.93 -5.03 40.77
N ALA A 407 1.23 -5.45 39.72
CA ALA A 407 -0.21 -5.77 39.77
C ALA A 407 -0.39 -7.29 39.62
N PRO A 408 -0.73 -8.03 40.70
CA PRO A 408 -0.76 -9.48 40.66
C PRO A 408 -1.96 -10.03 39.84
N SER A 409 -1.67 -10.98 38.95
CA SER A 409 -2.38 -12.26 38.71
C SER A 409 -3.92 -12.32 38.61
N LEU A 410 -4.60 -11.29 38.09
CA LEU A 410 -6.06 -11.32 37.84
C LEU A 410 -6.47 -11.07 36.38
N TRP A 411 -5.51 -10.98 35.46
CA TRP A 411 -5.76 -10.70 34.03
C TRP A 411 -5.15 -11.75 33.12
N ASP A 412 -5.62 -12.98 33.23
CA ASP A 412 -5.79 -13.77 32.02
C ASP A 412 -7.01 -13.19 31.32
N THR A 413 -6.79 -12.39 30.27
CA THR A 413 -7.85 -12.16 29.28
C THR A 413 -8.24 -13.53 28.74
N PRO A 414 -9.51 -13.96 28.85
CA PRO A 414 -9.91 -15.22 28.25
C PRO A 414 -9.52 -15.19 26.77
N PRO A 415 -8.94 -16.29 26.23
CA PRO A 415 -8.58 -16.36 24.82
C PRO A 415 -9.80 -15.99 23.97
N ASP A 416 -9.61 -15.18 22.93
CA ASP A 416 -10.69 -14.86 21.99
C ASP A 416 -11.07 -16.13 21.25
N THR A 417 -12.08 -16.83 21.76
CA THR A 417 -12.58 -18.10 21.23
C THR A 417 -13.54 -17.90 20.06
N ARG A 418 -13.77 -16.67 19.57
CA ARG A 418 -14.68 -16.46 18.44
C ARG A 418 -14.10 -17.04 17.15
N CYS A 419 -14.98 -17.45 16.26
CA CYS A 419 -14.57 -18.01 15.00
C CYS A 419 -13.98 -16.92 14.09
N VAL A 420 -12.80 -17.16 13.53
CA VAL A 420 -12.11 -16.18 12.66
C VAL A 420 -12.98 -15.88 11.43
N GLY A 421 -13.27 -14.61 11.17
CA GLY A 421 -14.22 -14.21 10.11
C GLY A 421 -15.70 -14.21 10.54
N GLY A 422 -15.99 -14.38 11.84
CA GLY A 422 -17.31 -14.24 12.45
C GLY A 422 -18.08 -15.54 12.61
N ASP A 423 -19.10 -15.55 13.46
CA ASP A 423 -19.76 -16.78 13.94
C ASP A 423 -20.88 -17.28 13.01
N ARG A 424 -21.15 -16.55 11.92
CA ARG A 424 -22.17 -16.93 10.94
C ARG A 424 -21.67 -18.09 10.06
N PRO A 425 -22.55 -18.99 9.60
CA PRO A 425 -22.22 -19.93 8.54
C PRO A 425 -22.27 -19.27 7.15
N VAL A 426 -22.04 -20.03 6.08
CA VAL A 426 -22.13 -19.55 4.69
C VAL A 426 -23.53 -18.99 4.37
N ALA A 427 -24.59 -19.51 5.00
CA ALA A 427 -26.00 -19.26 4.67
C ALA A 427 -26.75 -18.24 5.55
N ALA A 428 -26.09 -17.21 6.09
CA ALA A 428 -26.72 -16.36 7.11
C ALA A 428 -27.59 -15.22 6.53
N ASP A 429 -28.92 -15.35 6.65
CA ASP A 429 -29.97 -14.34 6.46
C ASP A 429 -29.83 -13.40 5.25
N GLY A 430 -29.99 -13.99 4.05
CA GLY A 430 -30.77 -13.37 3.00
C GLY A 430 -30.06 -12.88 1.74
N GLN A 431 -29.62 -13.79 0.86
CA GLN A 431 -30.09 -13.90 -0.54
C GLN A 431 -30.00 -15.34 -1.08
N ASN A 432 -31.10 -16.10 -1.02
CA ASN A 432 -31.23 -17.47 -1.55
C ASN A 432 -31.31 -17.54 -3.10
N LYS A 433 -30.48 -16.80 -3.84
CA LYS A 433 -30.50 -16.87 -5.31
C LYS A 433 -29.15 -17.26 -5.87
N ARG A 434 -29.06 -18.52 -6.30
CA ARG A 434 -28.01 -18.95 -7.23
C ARG A 434 -27.99 -18.00 -8.42
N VAL A 435 -26.81 -17.51 -8.76
CA VAL A 435 -26.66 -16.62 -9.91
C VAL A 435 -26.78 -17.45 -11.18
N GLU A 436 -27.63 -17.01 -12.10
CA GLU A 436 -27.72 -17.62 -13.42
C GLU A 436 -26.43 -17.32 -14.20
N VAL A 437 -25.72 -18.38 -14.59
CA VAL A 437 -24.51 -18.30 -15.42
C VAL A 437 -24.84 -18.60 -16.88
N ARG A 438 -24.29 -17.81 -17.80
CA ARG A 438 -24.45 -17.98 -19.26
C ARG A 438 -23.11 -18.35 -19.90
N PRO A 439 -22.59 -19.55 -19.61
CA PRO A 439 -21.18 -19.87 -19.80
C PRO A 439 -20.71 -19.86 -21.25
N THR A 440 -21.43 -20.54 -22.14
CA THR A 440 -21.08 -20.60 -23.57
C THR A 440 -21.13 -19.21 -24.20
N GLU A 441 -22.15 -18.41 -23.88
CA GLU A 441 -22.23 -17.03 -24.38
C GLU A 441 -21.05 -16.19 -23.88
N TRP A 442 -20.78 -16.21 -22.57
CA TRP A 442 -19.72 -15.43 -21.96
C TRP A 442 -18.32 -15.80 -22.45
N TYR A 443 -18.06 -17.10 -22.67
CA TYR A 443 -16.83 -17.57 -23.27
C TYR A 443 -16.69 -17.07 -24.71
N GLN A 444 -17.75 -17.17 -25.51
CA GLN A 444 -17.73 -16.70 -26.90
C GLN A 444 -17.64 -15.17 -27.00
N ASP A 445 -18.24 -14.44 -26.06
CA ASP A 445 -18.14 -12.98 -25.96
C ASP A 445 -16.71 -12.52 -25.73
N VAL A 446 -15.99 -13.17 -24.82
CA VAL A 446 -14.60 -12.81 -24.54
C VAL A 446 -13.67 -13.21 -25.69
N LEU A 447 -13.90 -14.35 -26.36
CA LEU A 447 -13.18 -14.70 -27.59
C LEU A 447 -13.39 -13.67 -28.71
N ARG A 448 -14.64 -13.27 -28.97
CA ARG A 448 -14.94 -12.21 -29.95
C ARG A 448 -14.28 -10.89 -29.58
N ARG A 449 -14.18 -10.58 -28.28
CA ARG A 449 -13.48 -9.40 -27.80
C ARG A 449 -11.98 -9.48 -28.10
N ILE A 450 -11.34 -10.61 -27.79
CA ILE A 450 -9.92 -10.84 -28.10
C ILE A 450 -9.67 -10.79 -29.61
N GLU A 451 -10.54 -11.38 -30.42
CA GLU A 451 -10.44 -11.31 -31.90
C GLU A 451 -10.51 -9.86 -32.41
N LYS A 452 -11.46 -9.07 -31.88
CA LYS A 452 -11.56 -7.64 -32.18
C LYS A 452 -10.29 -6.88 -31.76
N GLN A 453 -9.73 -7.22 -30.61
CA GLN A 453 -8.50 -6.62 -30.08
C GLN A 453 -7.27 -7.02 -30.93
N ASN A 454 -7.19 -8.26 -31.40
CA ASN A 454 -6.17 -8.70 -32.36
C ASN A 454 -6.24 -7.86 -33.64
N GLY A 455 -7.43 -7.67 -34.20
CA GLY A 455 -7.62 -6.80 -35.37
C GLY A 455 -7.32 -5.32 -35.10
N GLN A 456 -7.33 -4.86 -33.84
CA GLN A 456 -6.84 -3.53 -33.47
C GLN A 456 -5.31 -3.49 -33.35
N ALA A 457 -4.70 -4.49 -32.73
CA ALA A 457 -3.25 -4.63 -32.64
C ALA A 457 -2.59 -4.71 -34.02
N GLU A 458 -3.17 -5.48 -34.94
CA GLU A 458 -2.70 -5.65 -36.33
C GLU A 458 -2.63 -4.32 -37.11
N LYS A 459 -3.48 -3.33 -36.79
CA LYS A 459 -3.43 -2.01 -37.46
C LYS A 459 -2.10 -1.30 -37.23
N TYR A 460 -1.41 -1.58 -36.12
CA TYR A 460 -0.10 -1.02 -35.83
C TYR A 460 1.04 -1.69 -36.62
N ALA A 461 0.81 -2.87 -37.20
CA ALA A 461 1.86 -3.63 -37.89
C ALA A 461 2.43 -2.89 -39.12
N LYS A 462 1.72 -1.88 -39.64
CA LYS A 462 2.20 -1.01 -40.73
C LYS A 462 3.37 -0.12 -40.31
N ASP A 463 3.39 0.31 -39.05
CA ASP A 463 4.25 1.39 -38.57
C ASP A 463 5.22 0.95 -37.45
N ARG A 464 4.99 -0.21 -36.83
CA ARG A 464 5.80 -0.73 -35.70
C ARG A 464 5.68 -2.24 -35.53
N ALA A 465 6.50 -2.79 -34.64
CA ALA A 465 6.42 -4.20 -34.29
C ALA A 465 5.10 -4.54 -33.60
N VAL A 466 4.46 -5.62 -34.08
CA VAL A 466 3.35 -6.33 -33.44
C VAL A 466 3.76 -7.79 -33.37
N ARG A 467 3.37 -8.52 -32.33
CA ARG A 467 3.71 -9.95 -32.17
C ARG A 467 2.55 -10.73 -31.59
N THR A 468 2.60 -12.06 -31.70
CA THR A 468 1.59 -12.96 -31.14
C THR A 468 2.07 -13.58 -29.84
N VAL A 469 1.19 -13.70 -28.85
CA VAL A 469 1.35 -14.62 -27.73
C VAL A 469 0.28 -15.71 -27.82
N VAL A 470 0.66 -16.94 -27.50
CA VAL A 470 -0.30 -18.06 -27.48
C VAL A 470 -0.80 -18.25 -26.06
N LEU A 471 -2.12 -18.26 -25.87
CA LEU A 471 -2.78 -18.57 -24.61
C LEU A 471 -3.33 -20.00 -24.68
N PHE A 472 -2.79 -20.91 -23.88
CA PHE A 472 -3.39 -22.24 -23.71
C PHE A 472 -4.43 -22.21 -22.60
N GLU A 473 -5.66 -22.57 -22.97
CA GLU A 473 -6.84 -22.51 -22.09
C GLU A 473 -7.69 -23.77 -22.25
N SER A 474 -8.54 -24.06 -21.27
CA SER A 474 -9.52 -25.14 -21.36
C SER A 474 -10.51 -24.97 -22.53
N ASP A 475 -11.11 -26.10 -22.93
CA ASP A 475 -12.16 -26.13 -23.95
C ASP A 475 -13.36 -25.25 -23.54
N PRO A 476 -14.10 -24.68 -24.52
CA PRO A 476 -15.31 -23.93 -24.21
C PRO A 476 -16.23 -24.73 -23.29
N PRO A 477 -16.80 -24.11 -22.25
CA PRO A 477 -17.66 -24.82 -21.32
C PRO A 477 -18.90 -25.37 -22.02
N THR A 478 -19.24 -26.62 -21.70
CA THR A 478 -20.40 -27.30 -22.29
C THR A 478 -21.69 -27.05 -21.52
N ASP A 479 -21.59 -26.78 -20.22
CA ASP A 479 -22.71 -26.43 -19.36
C ASP A 479 -22.30 -25.48 -18.21
N ALA A 480 -23.29 -25.09 -17.40
CA ALA A 480 -23.10 -24.25 -16.23
C ALA A 480 -22.21 -24.89 -15.17
N VAL A 481 -22.25 -26.21 -15.04
CA VAL A 481 -21.53 -26.98 -14.02
C VAL A 481 -20.03 -26.94 -14.32
N ASP A 482 -19.62 -27.26 -15.54
CA ASP A 482 -18.20 -27.21 -15.97
C ASP A 482 -17.56 -25.84 -15.73
N THR A 483 -18.32 -24.78 -16.05
CA THR A 483 -17.83 -23.39 -15.96
C THR A 483 -17.53 -22.94 -14.54
N ILE A 484 -18.35 -23.42 -13.59
CA ILE A 484 -18.20 -23.07 -12.18
C ILE A 484 -16.87 -23.61 -11.62
N PHE A 485 -16.24 -24.59 -12.27
CA PHE A 485 -15.05 -25.26 -11.77
C PHE A 485 -13.77 -24.87 -12.50
N ASP A 486 -13.85 -24.56 -13.79
CA ASP A 486 -12.66 -24.52 -14.66
C ASP A 486 -11.93 -23.15 -14.71
N GLY A 487 -12.56 -22.04 -14.32
CA GLY A 487 -11.90 -20.73 -14.22
C GLY A 487 -11.51 -20.05 -15.54
N ALA A 488 -11.66 -20.73 -16.69
CA ALA A 488 -11.28 -20.24 -18.01
C ALA A 488 -11.93 -18.90 -18.41
N ILE A 489 -13.22 -18.68 -18.09
CA ILE A 489 -13.90 -17.42 -18.44
C ILE A 489 -13.27 -16.23 -17.69
N PRO A 490 -13.14 -16.25 -16.34
CA PRO A 490 -12.37 -15.24 -15.62
C PRO A 490 -10.96 -15.00 -16.18
N GLU A 491 -10.20 -16.05 -16.51
CA GLU A 491 -8.85 -15.91 -17.06
C GLU A 491 -8.85 -15.18 -18.40
N LEU A 492 -9.68 -15.61 -19.36
CA LEU A 492 -9.83 -14.96 -20.66
C LEU A 492 -10.23 -13.49 -20.52
N ARG A 493 -11.10 -13.15 -19.56
CA ARG A 493 -11.52 -11.77 -19.29
C ARG A 493 -10.35 -10.91 -18.81
N GLY A 494 -9.51 -11.44 -17.92
CA GLY A 494 -8.30 -10.74 -17.48
C GLY A 494 -7.32 -10.47 -18.61
N VAL A 495 -7.11 -11.47 -19.49
CA VAL A 495 -6.27 -11.31 -20.69
C VAL A 495 -6.84 -10.27 -21.65
N ALA A 496 -8.13 -10.31 -21.97
CA ALA A 496 -8.79 -9.33 -22.84
C ALA A 496 -8.73 -7.91 -22.27
N MET A 497 -8.81 -7.76 -20.93
CA MET A 497 -8.67 -6.46 -20.28
C MET A 497 -7.24 -5.91 -20.39
N TRP A 498 -6.21 -6.73 -20.14
CA TRP A 498 -4.83 -6.28 -20.30
C TRP A 498 -4.47 -6.02 -21.77
N GLN A 499 -4.98 -6.84 -22.70
CA GLN A 499 -4.80 -6.61 -24.14
C GLN A 499 -5.34 -5.25 -24.56
N GLN A 500 -6.51 -4.84 -24.03
CA GLN A 500 -7.03 -3.50 -24.29
C GLN A 500 -6.07 -2.42 -23.79
N GLN A 501 -5.54 -2.58 -22.57
CA GLN A 501 -4.58 -1.64 -22.00
C GLN A 501 -3.33 -1.52 -22.88
N LEU A 502 -2.79 -2.63 -23.40
CA LEU A 502 -1.64 -2.60 -24.31
C LEU A 502 -1.93 -1.85 -25.62
N ILE A 503 -3.13 -2.04 -26.18
CA ILE A 503 -3.56 -1.36 -27.41
C ILE A 503 -3.69 0.16 -27.16
N ASP A 504 -4.26 0.54 -26.02
CA ASP A 504 -4.45 1.93 -25.62
C ASP A 504 -3.10 2.59 -25.30
N ASP A 505 -2.21 1.90 -24.60
CA ASP A 505 -0.85 2.38 -24.29
C ASP A 505 -0.06 2.58 -25.58
N ALA A 506 -0.11 1.63 -26.52
CA ALA A 506 0.54 1.75 -27.82
C ALA A 506 -0.01 2.89 -28.67
N ALA A 507 -1.26 3.31 -28.48
CA ALA A 507 -1.78 4.51 -29.15
C ALA A 507 -1.02 5.78 -28.74
N SER A 508 -0.52 5.81 -27.50
CA SER A 508 0.15 6.98 -26.90
C SER A 508 1.67 6.87 -26.81
N ASP A 509 2.23 5.66 -26.90
CA ASP A 509 3.66 5.38 -26.72
C ASP A 509 4.15 4.43 -27.81
N SER A 510 5.02 4.93 -28.69
CA SER A 510 5.58 4.15 -29.81
C SER A 510 6.58 3.09 -29.38
N SER A 511 7.04 3.11 -28.12
CA SER A 511 7.94 2.08 -27.58
C SER A 511 7.21 0.81 -27.15
N ARG A 512 5.87 0.85 -27.04
CA ARG A 512 5.04 -0.29 -26.69
C ARG A 512 4.78 -1.18 -27.89
N VAL A 513 4.92 -2.48 -27.70
CA VAL A 513 4.64 -3.51 -28.71
C VAL A 513 3.22 -4.04 -28.48
N PRO A 514 2.24 -3.73 -29.36
CA PRO A 514 0.93 -4.37 -29.30
C PRO A 514 1.06 -5.88 -29.49
N LEU A 515 0.27 -6.63 -28.72
CA LEU A 515 0.27 -8.09 -28.78
C LEU A 515 -1.08 -8.61 -29.25
N ARG A 516 -1.03 -9.52 -30.23
CA ARG A 516 -2.13 -10.41 -30.57
C ARG A 516 -2.14 -11.57 -29.58
N VAL A 517 -3.32 -12.01 -29.19
CA VAL A 517 -3.51 -13.17 -28.33
C VAL A 517 -4.19 -14.25 -29.15
N GLU A 518 -3.48 -15.35 -29.37
CA GLU A 518 -4.04 -16.53 -30.01
C GLU A 518 -4.47 -17.53 -28.94
N VAL A 519 -5.78 -17.67 -28.73
CA VAL A 519 -6.33 -18.60 -27.74
C VAL A 519 -6.42 -19.99 -28.35
N ARG A 520 -5.78 -20.98 -27.71
CA ARG A 520 -5.80 -22.39 -28.10
C ARG A 520 -6.48 -23.24 -27.03
N PRO A 521 -7.72 -23.69 -27.28
CA PRO A 521 -8.40 -24.66 -26.42
C PRO A 521 -7.67 -26.00 -26.41
N VAL A 522 -7.38 -26.54 -25.22
CA VAL A 522 -6.56 -27.77 -25.06
C VAL A 522 -7.28 -28.88 -24.30
N GLY A 523 -8.61 -28.91 -24.33
CA GLY A 523 -9.38 -29.93 -23.63
C GLY A 523 -9.62 -29.61 -22.16
N ALA A 524 -10.76 -30.07 -21.64
CA ALA A 524 -10.99 -30.12 -20.19
C ALA A 524 -9.86 -30.89 -19.49
N GLY A 525 -9.32 -30.38 -18.39
CA GLY A 525 -8.17 -31.03 -17.74
C GLY A 525 -6.86 -30.91 -18.53
N PHE A 526 -6.78 -30.04 -19.55
CA PHE A 526 -5.60 -29.84 -20.38
C PHE A 526 -5.09 -31.11 -21.11
N HIS A 527 -5.94 -32.12 -21.32
CA HIS A 527 -5.51 -33.42 -21.87
C HIS A 527 -4.98 -33.35 -23.33
N LYS A 528 -5.27 -32.28 -24.08
CA LYS A 528 -4.76 -32.05 -25.45
C LYS A 528 -3.58 -31.08 -25.51
N VAL A 529 -3.06 -30.61 -24.37
CA VAL A 529 -2.02 -29.57 -24.35
C VAL A 529 -0.70 -30.05 -24.97
N VAL A 530 -0.31 -31.30 -24.75
CA VAL A 530 0.93 -31.87 -25.32
C VAL A 530 0.89 -31.91 -26.85
N PRO A 531 -0.16 -32.47 -27.50
CA PRO A 531 -0.34 -32.34 -28.95
C PRO A 531 -0.30 -30.88 -29.43
N ALA A 532 -1.06 -29.98 -28.80
CA ALA A 532 -1.13 -28.58 -29.22
C ALA A 532 0.21 -27.84 -29.10
N VAL A 533 1.03 -28.17 -28.10
CA VAL A 533 2.40 -27.68 -27.95
C VAL A 533 3.32 -28.21 -29.04
N ARG A 534 3.18 -29.49 -29.42
CA ARG A 534 3.98 -30.06 -30.51
C ARG A 534 3.66 -29.34 -31.82
N ASP A 535 2.38 -29.05 -32.08
CA ASP A 535 1.95 -28.29 -33.25
C ASP A 535 2.51 -26.86 -33.21
N LEU A 536 2.41 -26.18 -32.07
CA LEU A 536 3.01 -24.85 -31.86
C LEU A 536 4.51 -24.83 -32.16
N ILE A 537 5.27 -25.83 -31.68
CA ILE A 537 6.71 -25.92 -31.94
C ILE A 537 6.99 -26.11 -33.45
N GLN A 538 6.14 -26.84 -34.17
CA GLN A 538 6.29 -26.99 -35.63
C GLN A 538 5.95 -25.71 -36.39
N GLU A 539 4.94 -24.97 -35.94
CA GLU A 539 4.57 -23.67 -36.51
C GLU A 539 5.70 -22.65 -36.31
N VAL A 540 6.24 -22.56 -35.09
CA VAL A 540 7.38 -21.68 -34.77
C VAL A 540 8.60 -21.98 -35.65
N LYS A 541 8.85 -23.25 -35.99
CA LYS A 541 9.94 -23.63 -36.92
C LYS A 541 9.71 -23.19 -38.37
N ARG A 542 8.48 -22.80 -38.72
CA ARG A 542 8.06 -22.46 -40.09
C ARG A 542 7.55 -21.01 -40.20
N GLU A 543 7.58 -20.24 -39.12
CA GLU A 543 6.97 -18.91 -39.07
C GLU A 543 7.70 -17.85 -39.91
N ASP A 544 8.94 -18.12 -40.34
CA ASP A 544 9.73 -17.21 -41.17
C ASP A 544 9.08 -16.92 -42.55
N SER A 545 8.09 -17.72 -42.97
CA SER A 545 7.31 -17.48 -44.19
C SER A 545 5.98 -16.76 -43.99
N GLY A 546 5.60 -16.44 -42.75
CA GLY A 546 4.33 -15.76 -42.41
C GLY A 546 4.48 -14.25 -42.25
N GLU A 547 3.38 -13.58 -41.88
CA GLU A 547 3.39 -12.15 -41.58
C GLU A 547 4.17 -11.87 -40.27
N GLU A 548 4.92 -10.75 -40.20
CA GLU A 548 5.75 -10.44 -39.02
C GLU A 548 4.94 -10.32 -37.73
N TYR A 549 3.68 -9.89 -37.82
CA TYR A 549 2.80 -9.77 -36.66
C TYR A 549 2.27 -11.12 -36.16
N GLU A 550 2.38 -12.19 -36.95
CA GLU A 550 1.96 -13.55 -36.59
C GLU A 550 3.03 -14.27 -35.76
N LYS A 551 4.30 -13.85 -35.87
CA LYS A 551 5.42 -14.45 -35.16
C LYS A 551 5.15 -14.50 -33.65
N ILE A 552 5.25 -15.69 -33.10
CA ILE A 552 4.92 -15.97 -31.70
C ILE A 552 6.09 -15.54 -30.82
N VAL A 553 5.90 -14.79 -29.74
CA VAL A 553 7.03 -14.35 -28.88
C VAL A 553 7.00 -14.92 -27.47
N GLY A 554 5.92 -15.59 -27.11
CA GLY A 554 5.80 -16.29 -25.84
C GLY A 554 4.46 -16.99 -25.68
N VAL A 555 4.35 -17.73 -24.59
CA VAL A 555 3.16 -18.48 -24.20
C VAL A 555 2.66 -17.98 -22.85
N LEU A 556 1.35 -17.87 -22.71
CA LEU A 556 0.62 -17.51 -21.50
C LEU A 556 -0.35 -18.66 -21.14
N GLY A 557 -0.77 -18.72 -19.88
CA GLY A 557 -1.85 -19.60 -19.43
C GLY A 557 -1.33 -20.74 -18.57
N PHE A 558 -1.76 -21.97 -18.88
CA PHE A 558 -1.57 -23.13 -18.00
C PHE A 558 -2.36 -22.96 -16.70
N ALA A 559 -3.69 -22.87 -16.82
CA ALA A 559 -4.60 -22.69 -15.71
C ALA A 559 -4.61 -23.88 -14.72
N GLN A 560 -4.15 -25.06 -15.14
CA GLN A 560 -4.24 -26.30 -14.35
C GLN A 560 -2.91 -27.03 -14.24
N SER A 561 -2.53 -27.44 -13.04
CA SER A 561 -1.39 -28.35 -12.84
C SER A 561 -1.80 -29.79 -13.11
N THR A 562 -1.47 -30.28 -14.30
CA THR A 562 -1.62 -31.69 -14.70
C THR A 562 -0.28 -32.24 -15.17
N LYS A 563 -0.16 -33.57 -15.28
CA LYS A 563 1.08 -34.20 -15.79
C LYS A 563 1.33 -33.82 -17.24
N GLU A 564 0.27 -33.69 -18.02
CA GLU A 564 0.29 -33.24 -19.41
C GLU A 564 0.76 -31.78 -19.50
N THR A 565 0.28 -30.91 -18.61
CA THR A 565 0.71 -29.50 -18.56
C THR A 565 2.18 -29.39 -18.17
N GLN A 566 2.63 -30.20 -17.21
CA GLN A 566 4.06 -30.30 -16.84
C GLN A 566 4.92 -30.76 -18.03
N GLU A 567 4.48 -31.76 -18.81
CA GLU A 567 5.17 -32.21 -20.02
C GLU A 567 5.20 -31.11 -21.08
N ALA A 568 4.08 -30.41 -21.30
CA ALA A 568 4.00 -29.28 -22.23
C ALA A 568 5.00 -28.16 -21.87
N VAL A 569 5.10 -27.79 -20.59
CA VAL A 569 6.10 -26.82 -20.09
C VAL A 569 7.53 -27.29 -20.39
N ALA A 570 7.83 -28.58 -20.17
CA ALA A 570 9.15 -29.13 -20.47
C ALA A 570 9.47 -29.08 -21.99
N LEU A 571 8.50 -29.42 -22.85
CA LEU A 571 8.66 -29.41 -24.30
C LEU A 571 8.90 -27.99 -24.85
N LEU A 572 8.08 -27.02 -24.46
CA LEU A 572 8.26 -25.61 -24.83
C LEU A 572 9.55 -25.02 -24.27
N GLY A 573 9.90 -25.39 -23.04
CA GLY A 573 11.16 -25.04 -22.42
C GLY A 573 12.36 -25.51 -23.23
N GLY A 574 12.32 -26.76 -23.70
CA GLY A 574 13.35 -27.36 -24.57
C GLY A 574 13.46 -26.69 -25.95
N SER A 575 12.42 -25.97 -26.41
CA SER A 575 12.48 -25.18 -27.64
C SER A 575 12.86 -23.71 -27.41
N GLY A 576 13.20 -23.30 -26.18
CA GLY A 576 13.56 -21.90 -25.87
C GLY A 576 12.37 -20.94 -25.79
N MET A 577 11.14 -21.44 -25.72
CA MET A 577 9.94 -20.59 -25.67
C MET A 577 9.77 -19.98 -24.26
N PRO A 578 9.68 -18.64 -24.11
CA PRO A 578 9.32 -18.03 -22.84
C PRO A 578 7.85 -18.30 -22.53
N MET A 579 7.59 -18.67 -21.28
CA MET A 579 6.27 -19.03 -20.79
C MET A 579 5.99 -18.30 -19.47
N VAL A 580 4.82 -17.68 -19.35
CA VAL A 580 4.31 -17.15 -18.07
C VAL A 580 3.06 -17.93 -17.69
N GLY A 581 3.09 -18.57 -16.52
CA GLY A 581 1.98 -19.34 -15.98
C GLY A 581 0.91 -18.45 -15.36
N THR A 582 -0.34 -18.92 -15.31
CA THR A 582 -1.42 -18.28 -14.54
C THR A 582 -1.61 -18.99 -13.20
N THR A 583 -2.40 -20.06 -13.14
CA THR A 583 -2.84 -20.70 -11.88
C THR A 583 -2.40 -22.16 -11.73
N ALA A 584 -1.49 -22.66 -12.55
CA ALA A 584 -0.79 -23.92 -12.27
C ALA A 584 0.20 -23.74 -11.10
N THR A 585 -0.23 -24.09 -9.88
CA THR A 585 0.49 -23.86 -8.62
C THR A 585 1.33 -25.03 -8.13
N ALA A 586 1.23 -26.24 -8.69
CA ALA A 586 2.01 -27.38 -8.20
C ALA A 586 3.52 -27.11 -8.35
N ASP A 587 4.29 -27.28 -7.27
CA ASP A 587 5.75 -27.09 -7.25
C ASP A 587 6.45 -27.86 -8.39
N GLU A 588 5.93 -29.03 -8.73
CA GLU A 588 6.45 -29.91 -9.76
C GLU A 588 6.35 -29.32 -11.18
N MET A 589 5.58 -28.25 -11.39
CA MET A 589 5.49 -27.54 -12.67
C MET A 589 6.80 -26.88 -13.10
N GLN A 590 7.71 -26.59 -12.16
CA GLN A 590 8.99 -25.95 -12.43
C GLN A 590 9.99 -26.90 -13.12
N ARG A 591 9.70 -27.29 -14.36
CA ARG A 591 10.53 -28.18 -15.20
C ARG A 591 11.40 -27.46 -16.22
N SER A 592 11.29 -26.13 -16.31
CA SER A 592 12.06 -25.31 -17.24
C SER A 592 12.50 -24.00 -16.60
N GLU A 593 13.68 -23.50 -16.99
CA GLU A 593 14.13 -22.13 -16.71
C GLU A 593 13.42 -21.07 -17.55
N ASN A 594 12.64 -21.48 -18.55
CA ASN A 594 11.88 -20.59 -19.41
C ASN A 594 10.40 -20.48 -19.00
N TYR A 595 10.03 -21.05 -17.85
CA TYR A 595 8.68 -20.99 -17.29
C TYR A 595 8.68 -20.18 -16.01
N TRP A 596 7.90 -19.09 -16.00
CA TRP A 596 7.68 -18.22 -14.84
C TRP A 596 6.25 -18.39 -14.33
N PRO A 597 6.01 -19.19 -13.26
CA PRO A 597 4.70 -19.22 -12.62
C PRO A 597 4.38 -17.84 -12.01
N PHE A 598 3.11 -17.44 -12.02
CA PHE A 598 2.70 -16.12 -11.52
C PHE A 598 2.13 -16.17 -10.10
N THR A 599 1.45 -17.25 -9.74
CA THR A 599 0.93 -17.51 -8.39
C THR A 599 2.00 -18.11 -7.48
N PRO A 600 1.81 -18.08 -6.14
CA PRO A 600 2.63 -18.87 -5.23
C PRO A 600 2.57 -20.36 -5.57
N ASP A 601 3.63 -21.09 -5.25
CA ASP A 601 3.63 -22.55 -5.34
C ASP A 601 2.76 -23.17 -4.22
N ASN A 602 2.29 -24.40 -4.44
CA ASN A 602 1.52 -25.18 -3.48
C ASN A 602 2.24 -25.32 -2.13
N SER A 603 3.57 -25.35 -2.10
CA SER A 603 4.33 -25.36 -0.83
C SER A 603 4.11 -24.11 0.01
N GLU A 604 4.04 -22.93 -0.59
CA GLU A 604 3.79 -21.69 0.14
C GLU A 604 2.31 -21.57 0.55
N GLU A 605 1.40 -21.97 -0.33
CA GLU A 605 -0.04 -22.03 -0.03
C GLU A 605 -0.32 -22.98 1.14
N ALA A 606 0.13 -24.23 1.04
CA ALA A 606 -0.02 -25.25 2.07
C ALA A 606 0.59 -24.84 3.41
N ARG A 607 1.76 -24.18 3.40
CA ARG A 607 2.40 -23.71 4.63
C ARG A 607 1.53 -22.68 5.34
N ILE A 608 1.01 -21.70 4.61
CA ILE A 608 0.13 -20.66 5.15
C ILE A 608 -1.20 -21.26 5.64
N GLU A 609 -1.79 -22.17 4.87
CA GLU A 609 -3.05 -22.84 5.22
C GLU A 609 -2.92 -23.78 6.42
N ALA A 610 -1.84 -24.55 6.51
CA ALA A 610 -1.54 -25.40 7.66
C ALA A 610 -1.31 -24.58 8.92
N ALA A 611 -0.56 -23.48 8.82
CA ALA A 611 -0.35 -22.55 9.93
C ALA A 611 -1.65 -21.87 10.34
N PHE A 612 -2.51 -21.51 9.37
CA PHE A 612 -3.84 -20.96 9.64
C PHE A 612 -4.72 -21.96 10.39
N ALA A 613 -4.81 -23.20 9.92
CA ALA A 613 -5.58 -24.26 10.55
C ALA A 613 -5.12 -24.57 11.98
N ALA A 614 -3.80 -24.68 12.18
CA ALA A 614 -3.21 -25.04 13.47
C ALA A 614 -3.23 -23.90 14.51
N ARG A 615 -3.37 -22.63 14.10
CA ARG A 615 -3.24 -21.46 15.00
C ARG A 615 -4.52 -20.64 15.15
N SER A 616 -5.46 -20.74 14.21
CA SER A 616 -6.63 -19.87 14.15
C SER A 616 -7.87 -20.59 14.66
N HIS A 617 -8.72 -19.92 15.42
CA HIS A 617 -10.00 -20.46 15.89
C HIS A 617 -10.97 -20.65 14.70
N ILE A 618 -10.94 -21.82 14.05
CA ILE A 618 -11.73 -22.11 12.85
C ILE A 618 -12.71 -23.27 13.03
N VAL A 619 -12.43 -24.21 13.94
CA VAL A 619 -13.29 -25.39 14.19
C VAL A 619 -14.22 -25.10 15.35
N VAL A 620 -15.52 -25.30 15.18
CA VAL A 620 -16.52 -25.09 16.24
C VAL A 620 -16.35 -26.15 17.34
N LYS A 621 -16.29 -25.74 18.61
CA LYS A 621 -16.17 -26.67 19.74
C LYS A 621 -17.46 -27.47 19.95
N ALA A 622 -17.33 -28.78 20.18
CA ALA A 622 -18.46 -29.65 20.46
C ALA A 622 -19.11 -29.37 21.84
N GLY A 623 -20.45 -29.47 21.92
CA GLY A 623 -21.20 -29.49 23.19
C GLY A 623 -22.05 -28.26 23.52
N GLN A 624 -22.29 -27.34 22.59
CA GLN A 624 -23.17 -26.19 22.84
C GLN A 624 -24.60 -26.48 22.35
N ALA A 625 -25.41 -27.05 23.24
CA ALA A 625 -26.83 -27.38 23.02
C ALA A 625 -27.78 -26.20 23.31
N GLU A 626 -27.25 -25.01 23.62
CA GLU A 626 -28.04 -23.82 23.95
C GLU A 626 -28.26 -22.95 22.70
N PRO A 627 -29.50 -22.74 22.24
CA PRO A 627 -29.81 -22.02 20.98
C PRO A 627 -29.31 -20.59 20.87
N ASN A 628 -28.78 -20.01 21.96
CA ASN A 628 -28.40 -18.59 22.08
C ASN A 628 -26.99 -18.37 22.64
N ALA A 629 -26.18 -19.41 22.81
CA ALA A 629 -24.80 -19.25 23.25
C ALA A 629 -23.90 -18.73 22.10
N PRO A 630 -22.96 -17.79 22.36
CA PRO A 630 -22.01 -17.35 21.35
C PRO A 630 -21.11 -18.52 20.91
N MET A 631 -20.99 -18.73 19.59
CA MET A 631 -20.23 -19.84 19.02
C MET A 631 -18.75 -19.73 19.38
N GLU A 632 -18.22 -20.74 20.07
CA GLU A 632 -16.79 -20.86 20.33
C GLU A 632 -16.12 -21.76 19.30
N CYS A 633 -14.98 -21.30 18.80
CA CYS A 633 -14.07 -22.03 17.94
C CYS A 633 -12.74 -22.35 18.64
N ALA A 634 -12.06 -23.37 18.11
CA ALA A 634 -10.73 -23.87 18.46
C ALA A 634 -9.86 -23.92 17.18
N PRO A 635 -8.53 -23.88 17.29
CA PRO A 635 -7.67 -24.32 16.20
C PRO A 635 -7.90 -25.80 15.88
N ALA A 636 -7.69 -26.17 14.62
CA ALA A 636 -7.76 -27.57 14.22
C ALA A 636 -6.61 -28.34 14.88
N ARG A 637 -6.95 -29.39 15.64
CA ARG A 637 -5.98 -30.35 16.19
C ARG A 637 -5.75 -31.51 15.25
N ASN A 638 -6.76 -31.81 14.44
CA ASN A 638 -6.77 -32.88 13.48
C ASN A 638 -7.21 -32.35 12.12
N THR A 639 -6.79 -32.99 11.04
CA THR A 639 -7.33 -32.71 9.70
C THR A 639 -7.69 -33.98 8.94
N VAL A 640 -8.76 -33.89 8.16
CA VAL A 640 -9.07 -34.85 7.10
C VAL A 640 -8.68 -34.23 5.78
N ILE A 641 -7.66 -34.76 5.14
CA ILE A 641 -7.14 -34.27 3.87
C ILE A 641 -7.80 -35.06 2.75
N VAL A 642 -8.61 -34.38 1.94
CA VAL A 642 -9.27 -34.97 0.78
C VAL A 642 -8.47 -34.61 -0.46
N ARG A 643 -7.85 -35.62 -1.08
CA ARG A 643 -7.03 -35.47 -2.28
C ARG A 643 -7.53 -36.32 -3.43
N THR A 644 -7.34 -35.85 -4.65
CA THR A 644 -7.65 -36.57 -5.88
C THR A 644 -6.39 -37.29 -6.38
N PRO A 645 -6.33 -38.63 -6.34
CA PRO A 645 -5.17 -39.37 -6.82
C PRO A 645 -4.98 -39.10 -8.31
N GLY A 646 -3.75 -39.05 -8.80
CA GLY A 646 -3.39 -38.80 -10.19
C GLY A 646 -3.63 -37.37 -10.70
N ASP A 647 -4.13 -36.46 -9.87
CA ASP A 647 -4.23 -35.02 -10.16
C ASP A 647 -3.02 -34.32 -9.53
N LEU A 648 -2.15 -33.72 -10.36
CA LEU A 648 -0.87 -33.17 -9.91
C LEU A 648 -1.04 -32.00 -8.93
N TYR A 649 -2.03 -31.13 -9.17
CA TYR A 649 -2.38 -30.06 -8.24
C TYR A 649 -2.76 -30.62 -6.87
N SER A 650 -3.70 -31.56 -6.86
CA SER A 650 -4.31 -32.10 -5.64
C SER A 650 -3.32 -32.91 -4.79
N GLU A 651 -2.49 -33.72 -5.44
CA GLU A 651 -1.43 -34.50 -4.81
C GLU A 651 -0.36 -33.59 -4.20
N SER A 652 0.13 -32.61 -4.98
CA SER A 652 1.15 -31.67 -4.53
C SER A 652 0.67 -30.86 -3.33
N LEU A 653 -0.52 -30.23 -3.41
CA LEU A 653 -1.05 -29.41 -2.30
C LEU A 653 -1.29 -30.24 -1.04
N ALA A 654 -1.83 -31.46 -1.18
CA ALA A 654 -2.02 -32.36 -0.04
C ALA A 654 -0.68 -32.69 0.61
N ASP A 655 0.30 -33.17 -0.15
CA ASP A 655 1.59 -33.60 0.37
C ASP A 655 2.36 -32.45 1.05
N LYS A 656 2.27 -31.21 0.53
CA LYS A 656 2.87 -30.03 1.17
C LYS A 656 2.16 -29.62 2.46
N PHE A 657 0.84 -29.78 2.52
CA PHE A 657 0.06 -29.50 3.73
C PHE A 657 0.42 -30.50 4.82
N GLN A 658 0.51 -31.79 4.48
CA GLN A 658 0.96 -32.86 5.40
C GLN A 658 2.34 -32.59 6.00
N GLN A 659 3.25 -32.00 5.21
CA GLN A 659 4.58 -31.65 5.69
C GLN A 659 4.59 -30.45 6.64
N SER A 660 3.56 -29.61 6.58
CA SER A 660 3.50 -28.32 7.27
C SER A 660 2.60 -28.32 8.50
N PHE A 661 1.54 -29.14 8.49
CA PHE A 661 0.58 -29.23 9.58
C PHE A 661 1.17 -29.99 10.77
N ARG A 662 0.89 -29.50 11.99
CA ARG A 662 1.51 -29.99 13.24
C ARG A 662 0.54 -30.76 14.14
N GLY A 663 -0.58 -31.21 13.59
CA GLY A 663 -1.59 -32.03 14.25
C GLY A 663 -1.68 -33.42 13.63
N ASP A 664 -2.67 -34.20 14.04
CA ASP A 664 -2.91 -35.52 13.44
C ASP A 664 -3.67 -35.40 12.12
N GLU A 665 -3.45 -36.36 11.22
CA GLU A 665 -3.96 -36.29 9.85
C GLU A 665 -4.55 -37.61 9.40
N THR A 666 -5.65 -37.52 8.66
CA THR A 666 -6.22 -38.65 7.91
C THR A 666 -6.32 -38.26 6.44
N VAL A 667 -5.67 -39.01 5.57
CA VAL A 667 -5.76 -38.79 4.12
C VAL A 667 -6.81 -39.69 3.50
N ILE A 668 -7.77 -39.09 2.80
CA ILE A 668 -8.77 -39.78 1.99
C ILE A 668 -8.49 -39.49 0.52
N ASN A 669 -8.19 -40.54 -0.25
CA ASN A 669 -8.06 -40.44 -1.69
C ASN A 669 -9.46 -40.56 -2.29
N PHE A 670 -9.95 -39.46 -2.87
CA PHE A 670 -11.29 -39.37 -3.41
C PHE A 670 -11.26 -39.11 -4.92
N ARG A 671 -12.01 -39.93 -5.65
CA ARG A 671 -12.30 -39.70 -7.07
C ARG A 671 -13.64 -40.32 -7.40
N GLN A 672 -14.53 -39.55 -8.00
CA GLN A 672 -15.80 -40.08 -8.50
C GLN A 672 -15.58 -40.89 -9.78
N GLY A 673 -16.12 -42.11 -9.82
CA GLY A 673 -16.16 -42.93 -11.03
C GLY A 673 -15.80 -44.39 -10.82
N SER A 674 -15.98 -45.18 -11.88
CA SER A 674 -15.74 -46.64 -11.88
C SER A 674 -14.28 -47.02 -12.15
N GLN A 675 -13.44 -46.06 -12.56
CA GLN A 675 -12.04 -46.33 -12.88
C GLN A 675 -11.25 -46.63 -11.60
N PRO A 676 -10.65 -47.82 -11.48
CA PRO A 676 -9.88 -48.16 -10.30
C PRO A 676 -8.62 -47.30 -10.21
N PHE A 677 -8.30 -46.85 -9.00
CA PHE A 677 -7.04 -46.21 -8.68
C PHE A 677 -6.40 -46.87 -7.46
N ALA A 678 -5.07 -46.86 -7.43
CA ALA A 678 -4.27 -47.29 -6.29
C ALA A 678 -4.17 -46.16 -5.27
N THR A 679 -4.06 -46.51 -3.99
CA THR A 679 -3.87 -45.57 -2.89
C THR A 679 -2.59 -45.91 -2.14
N PRO A 680 -1.82 -44.92 -1.67
CA PRO A 680 -0.67 -45.17 -0.82
C PRO A 680 -1.05 -45.95 0.46
N PRO A 681 -0.14 -46.80 1.00
CA PRO A 681 -0.37 -47.49 2.26
C PRO A 681 -0.72 -46.53 3.39
N GLY A 682 -1.64 -46.92 4.28
CA GLY A 682 -2.06 -46.10 5.42
C GLY A 682 -3.05 -44.97 5.08
N THR A 683 -3.49 -44.86 3.82
CA THR A 683 -4.51 -43.88 3.41
C THR A 683 -5.84 -44.53 3.10
N GLN A 684 -6.94 -43.78 3.27
CA GLN A 684 -8.28 -44.26 2.98
C GLN A 684 -8.63 -44.06 1.49
N LYS A 685 -9.56 -44.88 1.00
CA LYS A 685 -10.06 -44.81 -0.37
C LYS A 685 -11.56 -44.53 -0.35
N SER A 686 -11.99 -43.59 -1.18
CA SER A 686 -13.40 -43.34 -1.47
C SER A 686 -13.66 -43.20 -2.96
N THR A 687 -14.69 -43.89 -3.46
CA THR A 687 -15.10 -43.87 -4.88
C THR A 687 -16.46 -43.20 -5.12
N THR A 688 -17.17 -42.84 -4.06
CA THR A 688 -18.47 -42.14 -4.13
C THR A 688 -18.54 -41.02 -3.08
N ALA A 689 -19.34 -39.99 -3.35
CA ALA A 689 -19.54 -38.91 -2.40
C ALA A 689 -20.10 -39.41 -1.06
N ASP A 690 -21.04 -40.38 -1.09
CA ASP A 690 -21.62 -40.97 0.14
C ASP A 690 -20.58 -41.71 0.99
N GLN A 691 -19.68 -42.46 0.35
CA GLN A 691 -18.60 -43.14 1.05
C GLN A 691 -17.64 -42.12 1.68
N LEU A 692 -17.35 -41.03 0.97
CA LEU A 692 -16.52 -39.94 1.50
C LEU A 692 -17.19 -39.28 2.71
N VAL A 693 -18.50 -38.98 2.63
CA VAL A 693 -19.29 -38.45 3.74
C VAL A 693 -19.20 -39.37 4.97
N GLY A 694 -19.37 -40.68 4.79
CA GLY A 694 -19.25 -41.65 5.88
C GLY A 694 -17.87 -41.60 6.56
N GLN A 695 -16.79 -41.57 5.78
CA GLN A 695 -15.41 -41.50 6.29
C GLN A 695 -15.11 -40.18 7.01
N VAL A 696 -15.53 -39.05 6.43
CA VAL A 696 -15.38 -37.71 7.04
C VAL A 696 -16.16 -37.64 8.35
N CYS A 697 -17.42 -38.08 8.37
CA CYS A 697 -18.23 -38.10 9.58
C CYS A 697 -17.66 -39.02 10.66
N GLN A 698 -17.11 -40.17 10.28
CA GLN A 698 -16.44 -41.06 11.22
C GLN A 698 -15.23 -40.36 11.87
N ALA A 699 -14.43 -39.63 11.10
CA ALA A 699 -13.30 -38.87 11.62
C ALA A 699 -13.75 -37.73 12.55
N LEU A 700 -14.77 -36.97 12.16
CA LEU A 700 -15.35 -35.88 12.98
C LEU A 700 -15.98 -36.40 14.29
N GLN A 701 -16.53 -37.61 14.28
CA GLN A 701 -17.08 -38.25 15.47
C GLN A 701 -15.99 -38.73 16.43
N ALA A 702 -14.91 -39.29 15.89
CA ALA A 702 -13.76 -39.73 16.67
C ALA A 702 -13.01 -38.54 17.29
N GLU A 703 -12.78 -37.49 16.49
CA GLU A 703 -11.99 -36.31 16.86
C GLU A 703 -12.76 -35.03 16.51
N PRO A 704 -13.47 -34.40 17.45
CA PRO A 704 -14.32 -33.24 17.16
C PRO A 704 -13.58 -31.96 16.74
N ASP A 705 -12.32 -31.78 17.13
CA ASP A 705 -11.48 -30.63 16.77
C ASP A 705 -10.81 -30.83 15.39
N THR A 706 -11.56 -31.36 14.42
CA THR A 706 -11.11 -31.72 13.08
C THR A 706 -11.61 -30.74 12.02
N ALA A 707 -10.71 -30.25 11.16
CA ALA A 707 -11.06 -29.53 9.93
C ALA A 707 -10.90 -30.44 8.71
N VAL A 708 -11.69 -30.23 7.66
CA VAL A 708 -11.45 -30.87 6.36
C VAL A 708 -10.55 -29.96 5.53
N PHE A 709 -9.39 -30.47 5.14
CA PHE A 709 -8.53 -29.81 4.16
C PHE A 709 -8.83 -30.36 2.78
N TRP A 710 -9.31 -29.51 1.88
CA TRP A 710 -9.83 -29.89 0.58
C TRP A 710 -8.88 -29.49 -0.53
N THR A 711 -8.21 -30.48 -1.13
CA THR A 711 -7.31 -30.28 -2.27
C THR A 711 -7.87 -30.85 -3.57
N ALA A 712 -9.02 -31.50 -3.53
CA ALA A 712 -9.71 -32.03 -4.70
C ALA A 712 -10.44 -30.92 -5.50
N ARG A 713 -10.94 -31.25 -6.69
CA ARG A 713 -11.59 -30.27 -7.57
C ARG A 713 -12.94 -29.79 -7.04
N ALA A 714 -13.36 -28.60 -7.46
CA ALA A 714 -14.61 -27.99 -6.99
C ALA A 714 -15.88 -28.80 -7.38
N ARG A 715 -15.82 -29.58 -8.47
CA ARG A 715 -16.87 -30.55 -8.84
C ARG A 715 -17.08 -31.62 -7.78
N ASP A 716 -15.98 -32.19 -7.30
CA ASP A 716 -15.97 -33.21 -6.25
C ASP A 716 -16.45 -32.62 -4.92
N PHE A 717 -16.10 -31.36 -4.64
CA PHE A 717 -16.57 -30.65 -3.45
C PHE A 717 -18.09 -30.46 -3.47
N THR A 718 -18.62 -30.04 -4.63
CA THR A 718 -20.06 -29.86 -4.80
C THR A 718 -20.82 -31.19 -4.62
N ALA A 719 -20.28 -32.29 -5.13
CA ALA A 719 -20.86 -33.62 -4.94
C ALA A 719 -20.83 -34.05 -3.47
N PHE A 720 -19.70 -33.82 -2.78
CA PHE A 720 -19.56 -34.07 -1.35
C PHE A 720 -20.56 -33.27 -0.52
N VAL A 721 -20.68 -31.95 -0.74
CA VAL A 721 -21.64 -31.09 -0.02
C VAL A 721 -23.09 -31.54 -0.26
N ARG A 722 -23.43 -31.92 -1.49
CA ARG A 722 -24.78 -32.46 -1.80
C ARG A 722 -25.05 -33.79 -1.09
N ALA A 723 -24.06 -34.68 -1.02
CA ALA A 723 -24.19 -35.94 -0.28
C ALA A 723 -24.31 -35.71 1.23
N MET A 724 -23.59 -34.73 1.80
CA MET A 724 -23.72 -34.32 3.20
C MET A 724 -25.15 -33.87 3.53
N ASP A 725 -25.77 -33.05 2.67
CA ASP A 725 -27.16 -32.62 2.84
C ASP A 725 -28.16 -33.78 2.74
N ALA A 726 -28.01 -34.63 1.73
CA ALA A 726 -28.94 -35.72 1.46
C ALA A 726 -28.94 -36.75 2.60
N ASN A 727 -27.76 -37.03 3.17
CA ASN A 727 -27.60 -38.04 4.22
C ASN A 727 -27.81 -37.46 5.63
N GLY A 728 -27.91 -36.13 5.79
CA GLY A 728 -28.10 -35.45 7.08
C GLY A 728 -27.04 -35.76 8.14
N THR A 729 -25.86 -36.25 7.72
CA THR A 729 -24.92 -36.93 8.61
C THR A 729 -23.92 -35.94 9.20
N CYS A 730 -23.74 -35.98 10.53
CA CYS A 730 -22.77 -35.20 11.31
C CYS A 730 -22.78 -33.65 11.15
N THR A 731 -23.80 -33.08 10.50
CA THR A 731 -23.94 -31.63 10.27
C THR A 731 -24.35 -30.84 11.51
N GLU A 732 -24.83 -31.51 12.56
CA GLU A 732 -25.28 -30.90 13.82
C GLU A 732 -24.19 -30.06 14.52
N LYS A 733 -22.91 -30.39 14.28
CA LYS A 733 -21.75 -29.69 14.88
C LYS A 733 -21.12 -28.65 13.93
N GLY A 734 -21.67 -28.52 12.71
CA GLY A 734 -21.06 -27.76 11.62
C GLY A 734 -19.81 -28.45 11.04
N LEU A 735 -19.51 -28.17 9.78
CA LEU A 735 -18.32 -28.63 9.08
C LEU A 735 -17.43 -27.44 8.74
N THR A 736 -16.16 -27.48 9.17
CA THR A 736 -15.16 -26.52 8.73
C THR A 736 -14.34 -27.11 7.60
N VAL A 737 -14.36 -26.44 6.45
CA VAL A 737 -13.56 -26.78 5.27
C VAL A 737 -12.59 -25.65 4.99
N LEU A 738 -11.31 -25.99 4.82
CA LEU A 738 -10.27 -25.14 4.28
C LEU A 738 -9.83 -25.74 2.94
N GLY A 739 -9.71 -24.96 1.87
CA GLY A 739 -9.23 -25.47 0.59
C GLY A 739 -8.60 -24.40 -0.28
N GLY A 740 -7.98 -24.83 -1.37
CA GLY A 740 -7.26 -23.90 -2.24
C GLY A 740 -8.14 -23.01 -3.12
N ASN A 741 -7.49 -22.24 -3.97
CA ASN A 741 -8.09 -21.24 -4.86
C ASN A 741 -9.17 -21.81 -5.81
N GLU A 742 -9.10 -23.11 -6.11
CA GLU A 742 -10.07 -23.89 -6.88
C GLU A 742 -11.52 -23.72 -6.36
N LEU A 743 -11.71 -23.51 -5.06
CA LEU A 743 -13.05 -23.35 -4.47
C LEU A 743 -13.66 -21.95 -4.68
N THR A 744 -12.87 -20.97 -5.14
CA THR A 744 -13.31 -19.57 -5.29
C THR A 744 -14.49 -19.45 -6.27
N ASN A 745 -14.41 -20.11 -7.42
CA ASN A 745 -15.39 -19.94 -8.49
C ASN A 745 -16.77 -20.49 -8.11
N VAL A 746 -16.81 -21.61 -7.38
CA VAL A 746 -18.04 -22.20 -6.88
C VAL A 746 -18.62 -21.43 -5.70
N ALA A 747 -17.77 -20.93 -4.79
CA ALA A 747 -18.19 -20.16 -3.62
C ALA A 747 -18.93 -18.87 -4.01
N LEU A 748 -18.50 -18.20 -5.08
CA LEU A 748 -19.06 -16.93 -5.56
C LEU A 748 -20.38 -17.05 -6.33
N THR A 749 -20.80 -18.25 -6.71
CA THR A 749 -22.06 -18.46 -7.47
C THR A 749 -23.30 -18.58 -6.58
N GLY A 750 -23.11 -18.60 -5.26
CA GLY A 750 -24.17 -18.88 -4.29
C GLY A 750 -24.52 -20.38 -4.20
N GLN A 751 -23.69 -21.28 -4.76
CA GLN A 751 -23.91 -22.72 -4.75
C GLN A 751 -24.03 -23.32 -3.34
N PHE A 752 -23.44 -22.65 -2.32
CA PHE A 752 -23.47 -23.05 -0.92
C PHE A 752 -24.27 -22.10 -0.01
N ALA A 753 -24.97 -21.13 -0.59
CA ALA A 753 -25.70 -20.10 0.16
C ALA A 753 -26.84 -20.65 1.03
N ASP A 754 -27.24 -21.91 0.83
CA ASP A 754 -28.28 -22.62 1.59
C ASP A 754 -27.69 -23.70 2.53
N LYS A 755 -26.38 -23.63 2.83
CA LYS A 755 -25.65 -24.59 3.70
C LYS A 755 -25.27 -23.96 5.05
N PRO A 756 -26.21 -23.85 6.02
CA PRO A 756 -25.93 -23.24 7.33
C PRO A 756 -24.99 -24.09 8.21
N TRP A 757 -24.75 -25.34 7.85
CA TRP A 757 -23.80 -26.21 8.53
C TRP A 757 -22.38 -26.07 7.97
N LEU A 758 -22.18 -25.44 6.81
CA LEU A 758 -20.88 -25.32 6.18
C LEU A 758 -20.19 -24.02 6.59
N ARG A 759 -18.93 -24.13 7.03
CA ARG A 759 -17.99 -23.04 7.23
C ARG A 759 -16.83 -23.20 6.25
N LEU A 760 -16.82 -22.38 5.21
CA LEU A 760 -15.87 -22.48 4.12
C LEU A 760 -14.81 -21.38 4.21
N TYR A 761 -13.56 -21.80 4.30
CA TYR A 761 -12.37 -20.99 4.07
C TYR A 761 -11.71 -21.44 2.78
N HIS A 762 -11.23 -20.50 1.97
CA HIS A 762 -10.45 -20.84 0.80
C HIS A 762 -9.36 -19.82 0.48
N SER A 763 -8.28 -20.25 -0.16
CA SER A 763 -7.24 -19.35 -0.63
C SER A 763 -7.70 -18.53 -1.85
N ALA A 764 -7.07 -17.37 -2.06
CA ALA A 764 -7.24 -16.51 -3.22
C ALA A 764 -5.98 -15.67 -3.46
N HIS A 765 -5.79 -15.22 -4.70
CA HIS A 765 -4.57 -14.52 -5.13
C HIS A 765 -4.70 -12.99 -5.14
N ARG A 766 -5.78 -12.45 -4.56
CA ARG A 766 -5.97 -11.01 -4.36
C ARG A 766 -6.85 -10.71 -3.15
N LEU A 767 -6.73 -9.48 -2.65
CA LEU A 767 -7.68 -8.96 -1.66
C LEU A 767 -9.06 -8.70 -2.30
N PRO A 768 -10.15 -8.96 -1.56
CA PRO A 768 -11.51 -8.71 -2.02
C PRO A 768 -11.80 -7.21 -2.12
N GLU A 769 -12.88 -6.86 -2.81
CA GLU A 769 -13.39 -5.50 -2.85
C GLU A 769 -13.69 -4.97 -1.45
N GLY A 770 -13.42 -3.68 -1.22
CA GLY A 770 -13.67 -3.04 0.07
C GLY A 770 -12.62 -3.32 1.16
N ASP A 771 -11.65 -4.22 0.94
CA ASP A 771 -10.56 -4.43 1.90
C ASP A 771 -9.61 -3.23 1.92
N GLU A 772 -9.49 -2.57 3.08
CA GLU A 772 -8.66 -1.37 3.27
C GLU A 772 -7.17 -1.61 3.01
N ARG A 773 -6.71 -2.87 3.07
CA ARG A 773 -5.31 -3.24 2.77
C ARG A 773 -5.02 -3.28 1.27
N ALA A 774 -6.05 -3.31 0.42
CA ALA A 774 -5.89 -3.42 -1.03
C ALA A 774 -5.13 -2.22 -1.59
N SER A 775 -4.15 -2.49 -2.46
CA SER A 775 -3.40 -1.45 -3.14
C SER A 775 -4.30 -0.60 -4.05
N GLN A 776 -3.87 0.61 -4.39
CA GLN A 776 -4.59 1.46 -5.36
C GLN A 776 -4.77 0.76 -6.72
N LYS A 777 -3.79 -0.05 -7.15
CA LYS A 777 -3.84 -0.81 -8.40
C LYS A 777 -4.83 -1.97 -8.34
N THR A 778 -4.89 -2.68 -7.22
CA THR A 778 -5.95 -3.67 -6.95
C THR A 778 -7.34 -3.02 -7.01
N GLN A 779 -7.53 -1.88 -6.34
CA GLN A 779 -8.80 -1.15 -6.37
C GLN A 779 -9.15 -0.63 -7.78
N GLN A 780 -8.16 -0.18 -8.55
CA GLN A 780 -8.34 0.24 -9.94
C GLN A 780 -8.82 -0.93 -10.81
N PHE A 781 -8.16 -2.09 -10.71
CA PHE A 781 -8.57 -3.30 -11.42
C PHE A 781 -10.02 -3.69 -11.09
N VAL A 782 -10.40 -3.72 -9.80
CA VAL A 782 -11.77 -4.05 -9.39
C VAL A 782 -12.78 -3.09 -10.01
N ARG A 783 -12.52 -1.78 -10.00
CA ARG A 783 -13.40 -0.79 -10.67
C ARG A 783 -13.53 -1.04 -12.17
N LEU A 784 -12.41 -1.34 -12.85
CA LEU A 784 -12.40 -1.63 -14.27
C LEU A 784 -13.15 -2.93 -14.59
N TYR A 785 -12.93 -3.98 -13.80
CA TYR A 785 -13.59 -5.27 -13.97
C TYR A 785 -15.10 -5.13 -13.78
N ASN A 786 -15.52 -4.49 -12.69
CA ASN A 786 -16.94 -4.23 -12.40
C ASN A 786 -17.60 -3.35 -13.48
N GLY A 787 -16.85 -2.43 -14.09
CA GLY A 787 -17.34 -1.64 -15.23
C GLY A 787 -17.50 -2.45 -16.52
N ASN A 788 -16.59 -3.39 -16.81
CA ASN A 788 -16.64 -4.24 -18.00
C ASN A 788 -17.64 -5.40 -17.85
N TYR A 789 -17.78 -5.93 -16.64
CA TYR A 789 -18.52 -7.16 -16.34
C TYR A 789 -19.44 -6.97 -15.11
N PRO A 790 -20.39 -6.01 -15.14
CA PRO A 790 -21.16 -5.62 -13.96
C PRO A 790 -22.08 -6.71 -13.40
N ARG A 791 -22.46 -7.71 -14.21
CA ARG A 791 -23.37 -8.81 -13.81
C ARG A 791 -22.64 -10.14 -13.57
N ASP A 792 -21.32 -10.10 -13.57
CA ASP A 792 -20.51 -11.30 -13.38
C ASP A 792 -20.61 -11.80 -11.93
N PRO A 793 -20.87 -13.10 -11.67
CA PRO A 793 -20.75 -13.66 -10.33
C PRO A 793 -19.29 -13.69 -9.84
N TRP A 794 -18.31 -13.78 -10.74
CA TRP A 794 -16.89 -13.91 -10.40
C TRP A 794 -16.17 -12.56 -10.21
N ARG A 795 -16.90 -11.48 -9.89
CA ARG A 795 -16.29 -10.16 -9.60
C ARG A 795 -15.32 -10.15 -8.44
N GLN A 796 -15.39 -11.14 -7.53
CA GLN A 796 -14.43 -11.33 -6.43
C GLN A 796 -13.40 -12.43 -6.71
N ASP A 797 -13.43 -13.04 -7.90
CA ASP A 797 -12.48 -14.07 -8.28
C ASP A 797 -11.09 -13.48 -8.55
N GLY A 798 -10.06 -14.18 -8.10
CA GLY A 798 -8.66 -13.85 -8.32
C GLY A 798 -8.14 -14.24 -9.70
N HIS A 799 -8.73 -15.20 -10.41
CA HIS A 799 -8.21 -15.70 -11.69
C HIS A 799 -8.08 -14.59 -12.74
N SER A 800 -9.09 -13.73 -12.85
CA SER A 800 -9.06 -12.59 -13.78
C SER A 800 -7.94 -11.59 -13.48
N ALA A 801 -7.64 -11.34 -12.20
CA ALA A 801 -6.54 -10.46 -11.81
C ALA A 801 -5.17 -11.13 -12.05
N VAL A 802 -5.10 -12.45 -11.82
CA VAL A 802 -3.91 -13.27 -12.07
C VAL A 802 -3.56 -13.25 -13.55
N SER A 803 -4.49 -13.57 -14.44
CA SER A 803 -4.23 -13.59 -15.89
C SER A 803 -3.94 -12.19 -16.46
N TYR A 804 -4.59 -11.14 -15.93
CA TYR A 804 -4.31 -9.75 -16.26
C TYR A 804 -2.85 -9.37 -15.97
N ASP A 805 -2.38 -9.62 -14.74
CA ASP A 805 -1.01 -9.29 -14.37
C ASP A 805 0.03 -10.26 -14.97
N ALA A 806 -0.31 -11.55 -15.16
CA ALA A 806 0.55 -12.50 -15.84
C ALA A 806 0.80 -12.07 -17.30
N PHE A 807 -0.23 -11.59 -17.99
CA PHE A 807 -0.07 -11.03 -19.33
C PHE A 807 0.78 -9.74 -19.30
N HIS A 808 0.64 -8.90 -18.26
CA HIS A 808 1.51 -7.74 -18.05
C HIS A 808 2.98 -8.11 -17.88
N VAL A 809 3.29 -9.18 -17.15
CA VAL A 809 4.67 -9.69 -17.02
C VAL A 809 5.24 -10.03 -18.40
N LEU A 810 4.52 -10.82 -19.20
CA LEU A 810 4.98 -11.21 -20.53
C LEU A 810 5.09 -10.01 -21.48
N SER A 811 4.11 -9.10 -21.50
CA SER A 811 4.12 -7.95 -22.38
C SER A 811 5.25 -6.98 -22.04
N ARG A 812 5.56 -6.81 -20.75
CA ARG A 812 6.70 -6.00 -20.32
C ARG A 812 8.03 -6.60 -20.77
N ALA A 813 8.18 -7.92 -20.67
CA ALA A 813 9.36 -8.60 -21.20
C ALA A 813 9.50 -8.42 -22.72
N VAL A 814 8.38 -8.39 -23.45
CA VAL A 814 8.35 -8.12 -24.88
C VAL A 814 8.76 -6.68 -25.20
N ASP A 815 8.22 -5.69 -24.48
CA ASP A 815 8.63 -4.30 -24.61
C ASP A 815 10.14 -4.12 -24.35
N GLU A 816 10.69 -4.78 -23.32
CA GLU A 816 12.12 -4.70 -22.98
C GLU A 816 13.01 -5.45 -23.98
N ALA A 817 12.48 -6.50 -24.62
CA ALA A 817 13.16 -7.27 -25.66
C ALA A 817 13.11 -6.59 -27.05
N HIS A 818 12.33 -5.53 -27.19
CA HIS A 818 12.09 -4.86 -28.46
C HIS A 818 13.30 -4.06 -28.95
N THR A 819 13.71 -4.29 -30.19
CA THR A 819 14.76 -3.50 -30.85
C THR A 819 14.38 -3.20 -32.30
N GLY A 820 14.24 -1.93 -32.65
CA GLY A 820 13.85 -1.51 -34.00
C GLY A 820 12.43 -1.97 -34.33
N ASN A 821 12.25 -2.87 -35.30
CA ASN A 821 10.96 -3.50 -35.62
C ASN A 821 10.92 -5.00 -35.23
N GLY A 822 11.92 -5.45 -34.46
CA GLY A 822 12.09 -6.85 -34.08
C GLY A 822 11.79 -7.10 -32.60
N VAL A 823 11.26 -8.28 -32.30
CA VAL A 823 11.24 -8.87 -30.96
C VAL A 823 11.68 -10.32 -31.12
N ARG A 824 12.69 -10.73 -30.36
CA ARG A 824 13.23 -12.09 -30.37
C ARG A 824 12.88 -12.83 -29.08
N ARG A 825 12.53 -14.11 -29.18
CA ARG A 825 12.21 -14.95 -28.01
C ARG A 825 13.34 -15.03 -27.00
N GLU A 826 14.59 -15.14 -27.45
CA GLU A 826 15.74 -15.21 -26.54
C GLU A 826 15.93 -13.89 -25.77
N SER A 827 15.58 -12.76 -26.40
CA SER A 827 15.57 -11.45 -25.76
C SER A 827 14.44 -11.33 -24.74
N VAL A 828 13.26 -11.90 -25.01
CA VAL A 828 12.13 -11.97 -24.05
C VAL A 828 12.52 -12.82 -22.83
N VAL A 829 13.15 -13.98 -23.04
CA VAL A 829 13.71 -14.80 -21.95
C VAL A 829 14.74 -14.01 -21.13
N THR A 830 15.61 -13.25 -21.80
CA THR A 830 16.61 -12.41 -21.12
C THR A 830 15.94 -11.31 -20.29
N ALA A 831 14.91 -10.64 -20.82
CA ALA A 831 14.16 -9.62 -20.10
C ALA A 831 13.46 -10.21 -18.85
N LEU A 832 12.83 -11.38 -18.97
CA LEU A 832 12.26 -12.10 -17.83
C LEU A 832 13.33 -12.44 -16.77
N LYS A 833 14.51 -12.92 -17.20
CA LYS A 833 15.66 -13.21 -16.32
C LYS A 833 16.25 -11.96 -15.65
N ASN A 834 16.11 -10.78 -16.24
CA ASN A 834 16.55 -9.52 -15.62
C ASN A 834 15.61 -9.04 -14.50
N GLY A 835 14.53 -9.77 -14.23
CA GLY A 835 13.58 -9.46 -13.17
C GLY A 835 12.56 -8.41 -13.59
N ILE A 836 11.31 -8.66 -13.22
CA ILE A 836 10.17 -7.76 -13.50
C ILE A 836 9.56 -7.32 -12.18
N SER A 837 9.25 -6.03 -12.06
CA SER A 837 8.51 -5.52 -10.91
C SER A 837 7.56 -4.38 -11.25
N PHE A 838 6.38 -4.39 -10.62
CA PHE A 838 5.34 -3.37 -10.76
C PHE A 838 4.25 -3.55 -9.68
N ASP A 839 3.46 -2.51 -9.42
CA ASP A 839 2.20 -2.64 -8.68
C ASP A 839 1.08 -3.06 -9.65
N GLY A 840 0.48 -4.23 -9.40
CA GLY A 840 -0.54 -4.86 -10.26
C GLY A 840 -1.89 -5.07 -9.57
N ALA A 841 -2.80 -5.72 -10.28
CA ALA A 841 -4.14 -6.08 -9.80
C ALA A 841 -4.09 -6.98 -8.55
N THR A 842 -3.11 -7.88 -8.49
CA THR A 842 -2.90 -8.86 -7.41
C THR A 842 -1.95 -8.37 -6.30
N GLY A 843 -1.60 -7.09 -6.29
CA GLY A 843 -0.63 -6.50 -5.36
C GLY A 843 0.70 -6.17 -6.06
N PHE A 844 1.77 -6.03 -5.29
CA PHE A 844 3.11 -5.76 -5.83
C PHE A 844 3.75 -7.05 -6.36
N ILE A 845 4.14 -7.03 -7.62
CA ILE A 845 4.82 -8.12 -8.32
C ILE A 845 6.31 -7.84 -8.35
N ARG A 846 7.12 -8.85 -8.03
CA ARG A 846 8.58 -8.80 -8.15
C ARG A 846 9.16 -10.18 -8.38
N PHE A 847 9.66 -10.44 -9.59
CA PHE A 847 10.52 -11.58 -9.86
C PHE A 847 11.97 -11.28 -9.45
N SER A 848 12.68 -12.29 -8.95
CA SER A 848 14.11 -12.17 -8.68
C SER A 848 14.92 -12.30 -9.97
N GLU A 849 16.00 -11.51 -10.07
CA GLU A 849 16.96 -11.64 -11.16
C GLU A 849 17.54 -13.06 -11.20
N PHE A 850 17.74 -13.58 -12.41
CA PHE A 850 18.31 -14.88 -12.72
C PHE A 850 17.57 -16.09 -12.13
N SER A 851 16.28 -15.94 -11.80
CA SER A 851 15.43 -17.02 -11.32
C SER A 851 14.11 -17.06 -12.08
N SER A 852 13.67 -18.28 -12.41
CA SER A 852 12.39 -18.55 -13.07
C SER A 852 11.31 -19.03 -12.10
N GLY A 853 11.47 -18.82 -10.80
CA GLY A 853 10.44 -19.15 -9.80
C GLY A 853 9.32 -18.12 -9.71
N PRO A 854 8.31 -18.36 -8.85
CA PRO A 854 7.22 -17.41 -8.59
C PRO A 854 7.71 -16.02 -8.16
N PRO A 855 6.85 -14.98 -8.26
CA PRO A 855 7.16 -13.67 -7.70
C PRO A 855 7.47 -13.77 -6.20
N VAL A 856 8.51 -13.06 -5.76
CA VAL A 856 8.95 -13.10 -4.37
C VAL A 856 7.90 -12.50 -3.45
N ASN A 857 7.53 -13.25 -2.41
CA ASN A 857 6.46 -12.90 -1.47
C ASN A 857 5.16 -12.59 -2.21
N LYS A 858 4.78 -13.39 -3.21
CA LYS A 858 3.52 -13.19 -3.94
C LYS A 858 2.32 -13.18 -2.97
N THR A 859 1.34 -12.31 -3.24
CA THR A 859 0.12 -12.19 -2.44
C THR A 859 -0.64 -13.51 -2.38
N LEU A 860 -1.00 -13.94 -1.17
CA LEU A 860 -1.94 -15.03 -0.90
C LEU A 860 -2.88 -14.60 0.22
N VAL A 861 -4.17 -14.82 0.04
CA VAL A 861 -5.23 -14.40 0.96
C VAL A 861 -6.06 -15.63 1.34
N ILE A 862 -6.42 -15.78 2.61
CA ILE A 862 -7.45 -16.74 3.02
C ILE A 862 -8.75 -15.96 3.18
N LEU A 863 -9.76 -16.37 2.41
CA LEU A 863 -11.09 -15.81 2.41
C LEU A 863 -12.01 -16.70 3.24
N ARG A 864 -12.86 -16.08 4.06
CA ARG A 864 -14.02 -16.70 4.68
C ARG A 864 -15.23 -16.38 3.81
N GLN A 865 -15.93 -17.41 3.35
CA GLN A 865 -17.15 -17.23 2.57
C GLN A 865 -18.33 -16.83 3.48
N SER A 866 -19.00 -15.72 3.14
CA SER A 866 -20.21 -15.19 3.79
C SER A 866 -21.43 -15.27 2.88
N ASP A 867 -22.60 -14.85 3.38
CA ASP A 867 -23.73 -14.47 2.51
C ASP A 867 -23.30 -13.33 1.58
N GLY A 868 -23.25 -13.61 0.28
CA GLY A 868 -22.97 -12.66 -0.80
C GLY A 868 -21.51 -12.25 -1.03
N GLU A 869 -20.66 -12.14 0.01
CA GLU A 869 -19.31 -11.57 -0.15
C GLU A 869 -18.21 -12.28 0.66
N PRO A 870 -17.05 -12.59 0.04
CA PRO A 870 -15.90 -13.17 0.76
C PRO A 870 -15.19 -12.10 1.61
N THR A 871 -14.81 -12.47 2.83
CA THR A 871 -14.04 -11.60 3.74
C THR A 871 -12.63 -12.14 3.91
N ALA A 872 -11.60 -11.30 3.72
CA ALA A 872 -10.21 -11.71 3.90
C ALA A 872 -9.84 -11.80 5.40
N VAL A 873 -9.67 -13.03 5.88
CA VAL A 873 -9.28 -13.33 7.27
C VAL A 873 -7.77 -13.38 7.46
N VAL A 874 -7.02 -13.66 6.39
CA VAL A 874 -5.55 -13.65 6.34
C VAL A 874 -5.13 -12.99 5.04
N ALA A 875 -4.09 -12.17 5.08
CA ALA A 875 -3.43 -11.65 3.88
C ALA A 875 -1.92 -11.69 4.07
N CYS A 876 -1.25 -12.52 3.27
CA CYS A 876 0.18 -12.73 3.29
C CYS A 876 0.82 -12.25 1.99
N GLY A 877 2.13 -12.03 2.03
CA GLY A 877 2.90 -11.57 0.88
C GLY A 877 2.68 -10.10 0.53
N ALA A 878 2.98 -9.75 -0.71
CA ALA A 878 3.15 -8.40 -1.18
C ALA A 878 1.86 -7.81 -1.76
N TYR A 879 0.74 -7.84 -1.03
CA TYR A 879 -0.52 -7.20 -1.46
C TYR A 879 -0.43 -5.67 -1.63
N SER A 880 0.69 -5.07 -1.20
CA SER A 880 1.14 -3.73 -1.55
C SER A 880 2.68 -3.66 -1.53
N GLN A 881 3.27 -2.65 -2.15
CA GLN A 881 4.72 -2.44 -2.11
C GLN A 881 5.28 -2.30 -0.68
N LYS A 882 4.49 -1.72 0.23
CA LYS A 882 4.85 -1.60 1.65
C LYS A 882 4.84 -2.97 2.33
N ALA A 883 3.77 -3.74 2.15
CA ALA A 883 3.65 -5.09 2.69
C ALA A 883 4.78 -6.01 2.18
N GLY A 884 5.15 -5.92 0.90
CA GLY A 884 6.26 -6.68 0.32
C GLY A 884 7.65 -6.37 0.92
N LYS A 885 7.80 -5.24 1.63
CA LYS A 885 9.03 -4.84 2.34
C LYS A 885 9.00 -5.18 3.83
N GLU A 886 7.84 -5.52 4.38
CA GLU A 886 7.69 -5.86 5.80
C GLU A 886 8.13 -7.30 6.05
N LYS A 887 9.28 -7.48 6.72
CA LYS A 887 9.80 -8.80 7.09
C LYS A 887 9.00 -9.52 8.19
N ASN A 888 7.98 -8.88 8.76
CA ASN A 888 7.30 -9.33 9.97
C ASN A 888 5.77 -9.30 9.80
N GLN A 889 5.23 -9.88 8.73
CA GLN A 889 3.81 -10.26 8.74
C GLN A 889 3.64 -11.33 9.81
N GLY A 890 2.74 -11.14 10.78
CA GLY A 890 2.56 -12.11 11.87
C GLY A 890 2.02 -13.46 11.38
N PRO A 891 1.94 -14.47 12.27
CA PRO A 891 1.29 -15.74 11.94
C PRO A 891 -0.13 -15.50 11.35
N PRO A 892 -0.56 -16.25 10.33
CA PRO A 892 0.10 -17.44 9.76
C PRO A 892 1.11 -17.16 8.63
N CYS A 893 1.42 -15.89 8.32
CA CYS A 893 2.27 -15.55 7.17
C CYS A 893 3.75 -15.87 7.38
N VAL A 894 4.22 -15.92 8.63
CA VAL A 894 5.56 -16.39 9.01
C VAL A 894 5.45 -17.39 10.15
N ASP A 895 6.38 -18.34 10.19
CA ASP A 895 6.41 -19.42 11.18
C ASP A 895 6.74 -18.96 12.61
#